data_AF-A0A1E3HT13-F1
#
_entry.id   AF-A0A1E3HT13-F1
#
_cell.length_a   1.000
_cell.length_b   1.000
_cell.length_c   1.000
_cell.angle_alpha   90.00
_cell.angle_beta   90.00
_cell.angle_gamma   90.00
#
_symmetry.space_group_name_H-M   'P 1'
#
loop_
_entity.id
_entity.type
_entity.pdbx_description
1 polymer ?
#
loop_
_entity_poly.entity_id
_entity_poly.type
_entity_poly.pdbx_seq_one_letter_code
_entity_poly.pdbx_strand_id
1 'polypeptide(L)'
;MPRLSHDYPGYRPPRIQYLKSFLPVVALVFILSFALSFALSSYSLLSHSKSPAAKQHLGWQAWDLVDMAASGSAEEDTDLSLSNDTTFVPSIPLDNWDPLALHTTGLTEIAVKPCYFPPWLFPTYCAPETTPQLDKSKGKWVIVERDLNARTGIWYLNIYYRRTRRLDTKLITDIRIVEHPPSAEDQAILDAEEWMLASGDLHNGVWPSHNEMRIWYKLGDQSWGDWKRHQGRQDDTESEDQQDLGQPGEADSPPVSEDEGSSDSGQVEEIGDKVDWSYGDFINEIDIIYGDDDPFFAFKRVTGGPVMRAEQGRWDSVDIALRKGNPVAPRAIVPTFHSDGSLKIMQIADLHYSVGTGECRDTDREGCIGDVDTATWLAEALEAEQPDLVVFSGDQLNGQETSYDSRSVLAKFAKPVIDRKIPWAAVFGNHDSEILGDREAQIKTLQNMPYSLSRPGPKDVDGFGNYYIKLHTSDASRMHVFTLYFLDSHDYQKRKLPWSKPDYDYIKTSQIDWYRNVSSSIKPIQRPFTPDGTSDLGGIWPRRSQPSRLPRAEHTMAKPNAMMWFHIPLPEAYAPADSTLDSGELDVGSQIDGDGSSPRNSGFFYNAIKASMESEEGEGAWKTKTAEVKVLSHGHCHLTDRCRRVDGIWMCFDGGSSFSGYGQADFDRRVRIYEISEYGEKVESYKRESSGAIVDKQTLVGDGAPTGGGQDQV
;
A
#
# COMPACT_ATOMS: atom_id res chain seq x y z
N MET A 1 -47.78 -3.41 -56.63
CA MET A 1 -49.07 -2.69 -56.83
C MET A 1 -50.20 -3.69 -56.56
N PRO A 2 -51.24 -3.35 -55.78
CA PRO A 2 -52.16 -2.28 -56.14
C PRO A 2 -52.44 -1.23 -55.06
N ARG A 3 -52.85 -0.05 -55.54
CA ARG A 3 -53.44 1.05 -54.79
C ARG A 3 -54.84 0.68 -54.30
N LEU A 4 -55.25 1.19 -53.15
CA LEU A 4 -56.65 1.54 -52.90
C LEU A 4 -56.73 2.93 -52.27
N SER A 5 -57.58 3.75 -52.90
CA SER A 5 -57.90 5.13 -52.59
C SER A 5 -59.07 5.25 -51.60
N HIS A 6 -59.00 6.28 -50.76
CA HIS A 6 -60.07 7.20 -50.30
C HIS A 6 -61.53 6.87 -50.67
N ASP A 7 -62.45 6.73 -49.70
CA ASP A 7 -63.20 7.82 -49.03
C ASP A 7 -64.36 7.32 -48.11
N TYR A 8 -64.88 8.24 -47.28
CA TYR A 8 -66.15 8.28 -46.49
C TYR A 8 -66.10 8.08 -44.95
N PRO A 9 -66.97 8.78 -44.17
CA PRO A 9 -66.58 9.69 -43.10
C PRO A 9 -67.29 9.40 -41.76
N GLY A 10 -66.85 10.09 -40.70
CA GLY A 10 -67.74 10.45 -39.60
C GLY A 10 -67.95 9.43 -38.48
N TYR A 11 -66.93 9.24 -37.64
CA TYR A 11 -67.17 8.99 -36.21
C TYR A 11 -65.98 9.50 -35.38
N ARG A 12 -66.16 10.55 -34.59
CA ARG A 12 -65.18 11.01 -33.60
C ARG A 12 -65.59 10.49 -32.22
N PRO A 13 -64.89 9.51 -31.62
CA PRO A 13 -65.12 9.16 -30.22
C PRO A 13 -64.53 10.25 -29.30
N PRO A 14 -65.13 10.47 -28.11
CA PRO A 14 -64.75 11.55 -27.22
C PRO A 14 -63.33 11.35 -26.64
N ARG A 15 -62.48 12.38 -26.74
CA ARG A 15 -61.04 12.41 -26.39
C ARG A 15 -60.69 12.19 -24.90
N ILE A 16 -61.63 11.77 -24.04
CA ILE A 16 -61.43 11.78 -22.57
C ILE A 16 -61.47 10.36 -21.93
N GLN A 17 -61.78 9.29 -22.67
CA GLN A 17 -61.81 7.95 -22.09
C GLN A 17 -60.43 7.31 -21.85
N TYR A 18 -59.38 7.75 -22.56
CA TYR A 18 -58.03 7.18 -22.38
C TYR A 18 -57.28 7.71 -21.14
N LEU A 19 -57.68 8.85 -20.57
CA LEU A 19 -57.05 9.36 -19.34
C LEU A 19 -57.44 8.55 -18.09
N LYS A 20 -58.67 8.01 -18.03
CA LYS A 20 -59.15 7.28 -16.84
C LYS A 20 -58.46 5.93 -16.63
N SER A 21 -57.89 5.33 -17.68
CA SER A 21 -57.21 4.03 -17.62
C SER A 21 -55.71 4.14 -17.31
N PHE A 22 -55.09 5.32 -17.52
CA PHE A 22 -53.65 5.55 -17.28
C PHE A 22 -53.33 6.11 -15.90
N LEU A 23 -54.22 6.91 -15.33
CA LEU A 23 -54.08 7.52 -13.99
C LEU A 23 -53.80 6.50 -12.86
N PRO A 24 -54.49 5.34 -12.76
CA PRO A 24 -54.20 4.38 -11.69
C PRO A 24 -52.83 3.68 -11.86
N VAL A 25 -52.37 3.47 -13.10
CA VAL A 25 -51.05 2.86 -13.36
C VAL A 25 -49.93 3.83 -13.01
N VAL A 26 -50.07 5.10 -13.39
CA VAL A 26 -49.11 6.15 -13.03
C VAL A 26 -49.07 6.36 -11.52
N ALA A 27 -50.23 6.39 -10.85
CA ALA A 27 -50.30 6.49 -9.39
C ALA A 27 -49.62 5.28 -8.70
N LEU A 28 -49.82 4.07 -9.20
CA LEU A 28 -49.18 2.86 -8.67
C LEU A 28 -47.64 2.92 -8.81
N VAL A 29 -47.13 3.37 -9.97
CA VAL A 29 -45.69 3.55 -10.21
C VAL A 29 -45.12 4.62 -9.29
N PHE A 30 -45.81 5.75 -9.09
CA PHE A 30 -45.36 6.77 -8.15
C PHE A 30 -45.36 6.27 -6.70
N ILE A 31 -46.38 5.53 -6.27
CA ILE A 31 -46.45 4.98 -4.91
C ILE A 31 -45.34 3.95 -4.67
N LEU A 32 -45.10 3.05 -5.63
CA LEU A 32 -44.03 2.06 -5.52
C LEU A 32 -42.64 2.71 -5.52
N SER A 33 -42.41 3.70 -6.38
CA SER A 33 -41.15 4.46 -6.41
C SER A 33 -40.91 5.26 -5.13
N PHE A 34 -41.96 5.82 -4.53
CA PHE A 34 -41.87 6.55 -3.27
C PHE A 34 -41.65 5.61 -2.08
N ALA A 35 -42.33 4.46 -2.06
CA ALA A 35 -42.14 3.42 -1.04
C ALA A 35 -40.72 2.82 -1.10
N LEU A 36 -40.20 2.56 -2.31
CA LEU A 36 -38.84 2.06 -2.50
C LEU A 36 -37.79 3.11 -2.11
N SER A 37 -37.99 4.37 -2.51
CA SER A 37 -37.11 5.49 -2.10
C SER A 37 -37.12 5.70 -0.59
N PHE A 38 -38.29 5.61 0.05
CA PHE A 38 -38.42 5.73 1.50
C PHE A 38 -37.77 4.54 2.23
N ALA A 39 -37.93 3.32 1.71
CA ALA A 39 -37.29 2.13 2.28
C ALA A 39 -35.76 2.19 2.16
N LEU A 40 -35.23 2.61 1.01
CA LEU A 40 -33.79 2.78 0.80
C LEU A 40 -33.21 3.91 1.65
N SER A 41 -33.92 5.04 1.76
CA SER A 41 -33.49 6.16 2.61
C SER A 41 -33.54 5.81 4.09
N SER A 42 -34.58 5.11 4.53
CA SER A 42 -34.71 4.62 5.91
C SER A 42 -33.63 3.59 6.23
N TYR A 43 -33.32 2.69 5.28
CA TYR A 43 -32.23 1.73 5.40
C TYR A 43 -30.88 2.43 5.50
N SER A 44 -30.59 3.44 4.67
CA SER A 44 -29.36 4.24 4.75
C SER A 44 -29.22 4.96 6.10
N LEU A 45 -30.31 5.55 6.61
CA LEU A 45 -30.31 6.20 7.92
C LEU A 45 -30.12 5.20 9.07
N LEU A 46 -30.65 3.98 8.94
CA LEU A 46 -30.47 2.90 9.91
C LEU A 46 -29.10 2.23 9.81
N SER A 47 -28.49 2.16 8.62
CA SER A 47 -27.16 1.58 8.42
C SER A 47 -26.05 2.47 9.00
N HIS A 48 -26.25 3.79 9.04
CA HIS A 48 -25.34 4.73 9.70
C HIS A 48 -25.40 4.71 11.24
N SER A 49 -26.38 4.01 11.84
CA SER A 49 -26.49 3.88 13.29
C SER A 49 -25.71 2.70 13.90
N LYS A 50 -25.05 1.88 13.07
CA LYS A 50 -24.16 0.82 13.56
C LYS A 50 -22.76 1.37 13.77
N SER A 51 -22.52 1.86 14.99
CA SER A 51 -21.19 2.04 15.56
C SER A 51 -20.35 0.75 15.38
N PRO A 52 -19.05 0.83 15.03
CA PRO A 52 -18.14 -0.32 14.94
C PRO A 52 -17.79 -0.98 16.29
N ALA A 53 -18.54 -0.71 17.36
CA ALA A 53 -18.28 -1.29 18.66
C ALA A 53 -18.61 -2.80 18.69
N ALA A 54 -17.55 -3.59 18.46
CA ALA A 54 -17.26 -4.88 19.08
C ALA A 54 -18.43 -5.88 19.20
N LYS A 55 -18.61 -6.70 18.16
CA LYS A 55 -19.03 -8.09 18.35
C LYS A 55 -17.80 -8.97 18.45
N GLN A 56 -17.11 -8.92 19.59
CA GLN A 56 -16.25 -10.03 20.00
C GLN A 56 -17.16 -11.21 20.36
N HIS A 57 -17.52 -12.02 19.37
CA HIS A 57 -18.01 -13.36 19.63
C HIS A 57 -16.77 -14.23 19.90
N LEU A 58 -16.55 -14.60 21.16
CA LEU A 58 -15.70 -15.74 21.49
C LEU A 58 -16.18 -16.93 20.65
N GLY A 59 -15.33 -17.38 19.72
CA GLY A 59 -15.66 -18.41 18.76
C GLY A 59 -15.96 -19.74 19.45
N TRP A 60 -16.89 -20.51 18.87
CA TRP A 60 -17.36 -21.81 19.38
C TRP A 60 -16.29 -22.92 19.37
N GLN A 61 -15.04 -22.62 18.98
CA GLN A 61 -13.90 -23.54 18.91
C GLN A 61 -12.67 -23.06 19.72
N ALA A 62 -12.84 -22.17 20.71
CA ALA A 62 -11.73 -21.67 21.51
C ALA A 62 -11.06 -22.79 22.34
N TRP A 63 -9.90 -23.26 21.86
CA TRP A 63 -8.85 -23.83 22.68
C TRP A 63 -7.72 -22.80 22.70
N ASP A 64 -7.84 -21.80 23.57
CA ASP A 64 -6.70 -20.96 23.91
C ASP A 64 -5.92 -21.72 24.99
N LEU A 65 -4.66 -22.04 24.72
CA LEU A 65 -3.74 -22.48 25.76
C LEU A 65 -3.49 -21.26 26.66
N VAL A 66 -4.10 -21.27 27.84
CA VAL A 66 -3.84 -20.29 28.89
C VAL A 66 -2.44 -20.56 29.42
N ASP A 67 -1.48 -19.71 29.10
CA ASP A 67 -0.27 -19.58 29.91
C ASP A 67 -0.42 -18.36 30.82
N MET A 68 -0.29 -18.59 32.13
CA MET A 68 -0.46 -17.57 33.16
C MET A 68 0.91 -17.00 33.55
N ALA A 69 1.35 -15.95 32.88
CA ALA A 69 2.33 -14.98 33.36
C ALA A 69 2.23 -13.73 32.46
N ALA A 70 2.16 -12.48 32.91
CA ALA A 70 2.37 -11.88 34.22
C ALA A 70 1.45 -10.66 34.37
N SER A 71 0.98 -10.43 35.59
CA SER A 71 0.35 -9.19 36.02
C SER A 71 1.41 -8.10 36.23
N GLY A 72 1.33 -6.99 35.49
CA GLY A 72 2.13 -5.79 35.74
C GLY A 72 1.46 -4.57 35.10
N SER A 73 1.10 -3.60 35.92
CA SER A 73 0.50 -2.31 35.55
C SER A 73 1.41 -1.49 34.64
N ALA A 74 0.86 -0.95 33.54
CA ALA A 74 1.56 -0.02 32.65
C ALA A 74 0.85 1.34 32.64
N GLU A 75 1.59 2.37 33.05
CA GLU A 75 1.35 3.77 32.70
C GLU A 75 1.67 3.98 31.21
N GLU A 76 0.99 4.96 30.63
CA GLU A 76 0.92 5.27 29.21
C GLU A 76 2.13 6.12 28.80
N ASP A 77 3.09 5.51 28.09
CA ASP A 77 4.14 6.23 27.35
C ASP A 77 4.36 5.53 26.00
N THR A 78 3.96 6.20 24.92
CA THR A 78 4.08 5.71 23.55
C THR A 78 5.46 6.06 22.97
N ASP A 79 6.44 5.21 23.24
CA ASP A 79 7.66 5.09 22.45
C ASP A 79 8.03 3.61 22.33
N LEU A 80 7.63 2.97 21.23
CA LEU A 80 7.90 1.55 21.00
C LEU A 80 9.09 1.41 20.05
N SER A 81 10.28 1.47 20.65
CA SER A 81 11.42 0.67 20.17
C SER A 81 11.53 -0.60 21.00
N LEU A 82 12.01 -1.68 20.36
CA LEU A 82 12.41 -2.99 20.90
C LEU A 82 11.32 -4.08 21.06
N SER A 83 11.39 -5.10 20.20
CA SER A 83 12.04 -6.40 20.51
C SER A 83 11.59 -7.49 19.53
N ASN A 84 12.51 -8.39 19.20
CA ASN A 84 12.36 -9.49 18.25
C ASN A 84 11.68 -10.71 18.91
N ASP A 85 10.57 -10.49 19.62
CA ASP A 85 9.92 -11.54 20.38
C ASP A 85 8.79 -12.18 19.55
N THR A 86 8.83 -13.50 19.43
CA THR A 86 7.85 -14.33 18.73
C THR A 86 6.52 -14.33 19.51
N THR A 87 5.82 -13.20 19.49
CA THR A 87 4.50 -13.07 20.11
C THR A 87 3.49 -13.89 19.32
N PHE A 88 2.91 -14.89 19.99
CA PHE A 88 1.78 -15.69 19.53
C PHE A 88 0.69 -14.79 18.93
N VAL A 89 0.44 -14.91 17.62
CA VAL A 89 -0.63 -14.18 16.93
C VAL A 89 -1.96 -14.89 17.28
N PRO A 90 -2.87 -14.26 18.05
CA PRO A 90 -4.16 -14.87 18.34
C PRO A 90 -4.88 -15.11 17.01
N SER A 91 -5.32 -16.35 16.80
CA SER A 91 -6.00 -16.72 15.55
C SER A 91 -7.26 -15.87 15.37
N ILE A 92 -7.22 -15.05 14.33
CA ILE A 92 -8.28 -14.18 13.82
C ILE A 92 -9.57 -15.02 13.60
N PRO A 93 -10.78 -14.42 13.66
CA PRO A 93 -12.01 -15.15 13.41
C PRO A 93 -11.90 -16.05 12.17
N LEU A 94 -12.15 -17.34 12.34
CA LEU A 94 -12.06 -18.33 11.27
C LEU A 94 -13.13 -18.13 10.20
N ASP A 95 -14.16 -17.35 10.53
CA ASP A 95 -15.35 -17.13 9.72
C ASP A 95 -15.28 -15.82 8.90
N ASN A 96 -14.09 -15.21 8.77
CA ASN A 96 -13.88 -14.00 7.96
C ASN A 96 -12.77 -14.19 6.92
N TRP A 97 -12.96 -13.65 5.73
CA TRP A 97 -11.92 -13.54 4.72
C TRP A 97 -11.11 -12.28 4.97
N ASP A 98 -9.82 -12.45 5.25
CA ASP A 98 -8.87 -11.35 5.35
C ASP A 98 -7.54 -11.81 4.73
N PRO A 99 -7.28 -11.46 3.47
CA PRO A 99 -6.08 -11.92 2.78
C PRO A 99 -4.77 -11.38 3.37
N LEU A 100 -4.84 -10.30 4.18
CA LEU A 100 -3.70 -9.70 4.86
C LEU A 100 -3.46 -10.31 6.26
N ALA A 101 -4.44 -11.06 6.80
CA ALA A 101 -4.35 -11.70 8.09
C ALA A 101 -3.44 -12.93 8.09
N LEU A 102 -2.66 -13.11 9.16
CA LEU A 102 -1.92 -14.35 9.39
C LEU A 102 -2.83 -15.36 10.10
N HIS A 103 -3.22 -16.43 9.40
CA HIS A 103 -4.10 -17.47 9.92
C HIS A 103 -3.31 -18.71 10.30
N THR A 104 -3.40 -19.19 11.53
CA THR A 104 -2.66 -20.39 11.99
C THR A 104 -3.26 -21.73 11.54
N THR A 105 -4.35 -21.71 10.78
CA THR A 105 -5.10 -22.90 10.31
C THR A 105 -5.23 -22.91 8.80
N GLY A 106 -4.98 -24.06 8.17
CA GLY A 106 -5.20 -24.27 6.73
C GLY A 106 -6.67 -24.47 6.36
N LEU A 107 -6.92 -24.53 5.05
CA LEU A 107 -8.25 -24.73 4.49
C LEU A 107 -8.63 -26.22 4.47
N THR A 108 -9.92 -26.54 4.53
CA THR A 108 -10.42 -27.93 4.57
C THR A 108 -11.26 -28.32 3.36
N GLU A 109 -11.94 -27.36 2.74
CA GLU A 109 -12.85 -27.60 1.62
C GLU A 109 -13.03 -26.31 0.81
N ILE A 110 -13.24 -26.46 -0.50
CA ILE A 110 -13.50 -25.37 -1.45
C ILE A 110 -14.75 -25.66 -2.27
N ALA A 111 -15.52 -24.61 -2.55
CA ALA A 111 -16.65 -24.62 -3.46
C ALA A 111 -16.70 -23.33 -4.28
N VAL A 112 -17.21 -23.41 -5.51
CA VAL A 112 -17.53 -22.26 -6.36
C VAL A 112 -19.05 -22.18 -6.45
N LYS A 113 -19.62 -20.99 -6.22
CA LYS A 113 -21.08 -20.84 -6.17
C LYS A 113 -21.54 -19.58 -6.92
N PRO A 114 -22.37 -19.72 -7.98
CA PRO A 114 -23.01 -18.57 -8.61
C PRO A 114 -24.15 -18.04 -7.75
N CYS A 115 -24.35 -16.72 -7.79
CA CYS A 115 -25.51 -16.07 -7.18
C CYS A 115 -26.05 -14.92 -8.02
N TYR A 116 -27.36 -14.95 -8.29
CA TYR A 116 -28.08 -13.87 -8.97
C TYR A 116 -28.18 -12.57 -8.16
N PHE A 117 -27.95 -12.65 -6.85
CA PHE A 117 -28.02 -11.51 -5.95
C PHE A 117 -26.64 -11.20 -5.36
N PRO A 118 -26.40 -9.95 -4.94
CA PRO A 118 -25.17 -9.60 -4.26
C PRO A 118 -24.94 -10.48 -3.01
N PRO A 119 -23.82 -11.23 -2.93
CA PRO A 119 -23.57 -12.17 -1.83
C PRO A 119 -23.54 -11.51 -0.45
N TRP A 120 -23.07 -10.26 -0.36
CA TRP A 120 -23.04 -9.51 0.88
C TRP A 120 -24.44 -9.11 1.39
N LEU A 121 -25.45 -9.04 0.52
CA LEU A 121 -26.85 -8.78 0.91
C LEU A 121 -27.61 -10.08 1.23
N PHE A 122 -27.22 -11.19 0.59
CA PHE A 122 -27.91 -12.48 0.70
C PHE A 122 -26.96 -13.63 1.04
N PRO A 123 -26.16 -13.53 2.12
CA PRO A 123 -25.07 -14.47 2.40
C PRO A 123 -25.54 -15.91 2.56
N THR A 124 -26.66 -16.13 3.25
CA THR A 124 -27.22 -17.49 3.43
C THR A 124 -27.73 -18.11 2.12
N TYR A 125 -28.23 -17.29 1.19
CA TYR A 125 -28.78 -17.78 -0.08
C TYR A 125 -27.68 -18.02 -1.12
N CYS A 126 -26.65 -17.17 -1.11
CA CYS A 126 -25.53 -17.27 -2.04
C CYS A 126 -24.46 -18.26 -1.58
N ALA A 127 -24.41 -18.64 -0.30
CA ALA A 127 -23.48 -19.63 0.21
C ALA A 127 -23.82 -21.06 -0.26
N PRO A 128 -22.83 -21.96 -0.37
CA PRO A 128 -23.10 -23.38 -0.58
C PRO A 128 -23.87 -23.98 0.60
N GLU A 129 -24.59 -25.07 0.34
CA GLU A 129 -25.34 -25.77 1.39
C GLU A 129 -24.40 -26.26 2.52
N THR A 130 -24.90 -26.25 3.74
CA THR A 130 -24.16 -26.74 4.91
C THR A 130 -25.08 -27.35 5.96
N THR A 131 -24.51 -28.14 6.86
CA THR A 131 -25.17 -28.73 8.02
C THR A 131 -24.36 -28.44 9.29
N PRO A 132 -24.98 -28.45 10.48
CA PRO A 132 -24.23 -28.28 11.74
C PRO A 132 -23.11 -29.30 11.93
N GLN A 133 -23.26 -30.51 11.38
CA GLN A 133 -22.23 -31.55 11.42
C GLN A 133 -21.03 -31.19 10.54
N LEU A 134 -21.27 -30.67 9.33
CA LEU A 134 -20.21 -30.20 8.42
C LEU A 134 -19.51 -28.96 8.97
N ASP A 135 -20.26 -27.99 9.51
CA ASP A 135 -19.67 -26.81 10.15
C ASP A 135 -18.81 -27.22 11.35
N LYS A 136 -19.23 -28.27 12.08
CA LYS A 136 -18.46 -28.79 13.21
C LYS A 136 -17.18 -29.52 12.79
N SER A 137 -17.20 -30.26 11.69
CA SER A 137 -16.04 -31.04 11.23
C SER A 137 -15.07 -30.21 10.41
N LYS A 138 -15.58 -29.48 9.41
CA LYS A 138 -14.77 -28.77 8.41
C LYS A 138 -14.65 -27.26 8.67
N GLY A 139 -15.54 -26.69 9.48
CA GLY A 139 -15.67 -25.23 9.65
C GLY A 139 -16.82 -24.66 8.81
N LYS A 140 -17.18 -23.40 9.07
CA LYS A 140 -18.21 -22.71 8.29
C LYS A 140 -17.67 -22.26 6.95
N TRP A 141 -18.58 -22.01 6.01
CA TRP A 141 -18.24 -21.36 4.75
C TRP A 141 -17.81 -19.91 4.99
N VAL A 142 -16.67 -19.56 4.40
CA VAL A 142 -16.13 -18.21 4.27
C VAL A 142 -16.11 -17.87 2.79
N ILE A 143 -16.60 -16.69 2.44
CA ILE A 143 -16.63 -16.20 1.06
C ILE A 143 -15.33 -15.44 0.77
N VAL A 144 -14.69 -15.73 -0.36
CA VAL A 144 -13.73 -14.81 -0.99
C VAL A 144 -14.57 -13.73 -1.66
N GLU A 145 -14.57 -12.52 -1.09
CA GLU A 145 -15.53 -11.47 -1.43
C GLU A 145 -15.39 -10.95 -2.87
N ARG A 146 -14.23 -11.16 -3.48
CA ARG A 146 -13.94 -10.82 -4.87
C ARG A 146 -14.71 -11.72 -5.83
N ASP A 147 -15.20 -11.15 -6.92
CA ASP A 147 -16.07 -11.81 -7.88
C ASP A 147 -15.26 -12.33 -9.08
N LEU A 148 -15.28 -13.65 -9.30
CA LEU A 148 -14.64 -14.27 -10.46
C LEU A 148 -15.23 -13.76 -11.79
N ASN A 149 -16.47 -13.31 -11.76
CA ASN A 149 -17.20 -12.79 -12.90
C ASN A 149 -17.10 -11.26 -13.04
N ALA A 150 -16.20 -10.60 -12.31
CA ALA A 150 -15.99 -9.17 -12.43
C ALA A 150 -15.78 -8.78 -13.90
N ARG A 151 -16.58 -7.82 -14.40
CA ARG A 151 -16.61 -7.31 -15.79
C ARG A 151 -17.04 -8.31 -16.88
N THR A 152 -17.11 -9.61 -16.60
CA THR A 152 -17.36 -10.66 -17.61
C THR A 152 -18.71 -11.36 -17.45
N GLY A 153 -19.26 -11.37 -16.24
CA GLY A 153 -20.46 -12.16 -15.94
C GLY A 153 -21.77 -11.39 -15.86
N ILE A 154 -22.84 -12.16 -15.98
CA ILE A 154 -24.25 -11.73 -15.84
C ILE A 154 -24.81 -11.96 -14.43
N TRP A 155 -24.04 -12.62 -13.56
CA TRP A 155 -24.29 -12.77 -12.12
C TRP A 155 -22.98 -13.00 -11.37
N TYR A 156 -23.02 -12.86 -10.04
CA TYR A 156 -21.85 -13.03 -9.16
C TYR A 156 -21.39 -14.48 -9.13
N LEU A 157 -20.08 -14.70 -9.09
CA LEU A 157 -19.46 -16.01 -8.93
C LEU A 157 -18.33 -15.91 -7.91
N ASN A 158 -18.51 -16.53 -6.75
CA ASN A 158 -17.53 -16.45 -5.67
C ASN A 158 -16.99 -17.83 -5.29
N ILE A 159 -15.74 -17.82 -4.83
CA ILE A 159 -15.11 -18.94 -4.17
C ILE A 159 -15.52 -18.91 -2.70
N TYR A 160 -15.86 -20.08 -2.17
CA TYR A 160 -16.08 -20.29 -0.75
C TYR A 160 -15.08 -21.33 -0.26
N TYR A 161 -14.49 -21.11 0.91
CA TYR A 161 -13.67 -22.10 1.58
C TYR A 161 -14.17 -22.37 3.00
N ARG A 162 -13.71 -23.47 3.58
CA ARG A 162 -13.86 -23.77 5.01
C ARG A 162 -12.49 -23.87 5.67
N ARG A 163 -12.45 -23.60 6.98
CA ARG A 163 -11.26 -23.81 7.82
C ARG A 163 -11.67 -24.21 9.23
N THR A 164 -10.83 -25.00 9.90
CA THR A 164 -11.10 -25.53 11.24
C THR A 164 -9.81 -25.63 12.03
N ARG A 165 -9.90 -25.50 13.37
CA ARG A 165 -8.77 -25.75 14.30
C ARG A 165 -8.59 -27.23 14.65
N ARG A 166 -9.44 -28.10 14.11
CA ARG A 166 -9.38 -29.54 14.37
C ARG A 166 -8.11 -30.14 13.76
N LEU A 167 -7.30 -30.77 14.60
CA LEU A 167 -6.06 -31.44 14.18
C LEU A 167 -6.30 -32.78 13.47
N ASP A 168 -7.48 -33.38 13.66
CA ASP A 168 -7.87 -34.66 13.07
C ASP A 168 -8.52 -34.52 11.68
N THR A 169 -8.48 -33.33 11.09
CA THR A 169 -9.06 -33.06 9.76
C THR A 169 -7.94 -32.83 8.77
N LYS A 170 -7.99 -33.46 7.58
CA LYS A 170 -7.00 -33.18 6.53
C LYS A 170 -7.15 -31.74 6.01
N LEU A 171 -6.03 -31.11 5.69
CA LEU A 171 -5.97 -29.74 5.19
C LEU A 171 -5.59 -29.71 3.71
N ILE A 172 -6.01 -28.67 3.01
CA ILE A 172 -5.69 -28.46 1.61
C ILE A 172 -4.21 -28.09 1.47
N THR A 173 -3.46 -28.88 0.71
CA THR A 173 -2.03 -28.67 0.47
C THR A 173 -1.73 -28.11 -0.91
N ASP A 174 -2.62 -28.34 -1.87
CA ASP A 174 -2.45 -27.87 -3.25
C ASP A 174 -3.78 -27.69 -3.98
N ILE A 175 -3.80 -26.79 -4.96
CA ILE A 175 -4.96 -26.49 -5.80
C ILE A 175 -4.53 -26.35 -7.26
N ARG A 176 -5.35 -26.87 -8.18
CA ARG A 176 -5.19 -26.74 -9.62
C ARG A 176 -6.53 -26.40 -10.31
N ILE A 177 -6.47 -25.60 -11.35
CA ILE A 177 -7.58 -25.34 -12.27
C ILE A 177 -7.42 -26.25 -13.48
N VAL A 178 -8.49 -26.94 -13.87
CA VAL A 178 -8.50 -27.84 -15.04
C VAL A 178 -9.79 -27.64 -15.83
N GLU A 179 -9.69 -27.63 -17.16
CA GLU A 179 -10.87 -27.68 -18.04
C GLU A 179 -11.67 -28.97 -17.82
N HIS A 180 -12.99 -28.92 -18.00
CA HIS A 180 -13.87 -30.07 -17.80
C HIS A 180 -14.60 -30.44 -19.10
N PRO A 181 -14.54 -31.71 -19.54
CA PRO A 181 -13.77 -32.82 -18.95
C PRO A 181 -12.24 -32.64 -19.08
N PRO A 182 -11.43 -33.18 -18.15
CA PRO A 182 -9.97 -33.05 -18.20
C PRO A 182 -9.37 -33.66 -19.48
N SER A 183 -8.23 -33.12 -19.91
CA SER A 183 -7.41 -33.75 -20.95
C SER A 183 -6.89 -35.12 -20.48
N ALA A 184 -6.44 -35.98 -21.40
CA ALA A 184 -5.90 -37.30 -21.02
C ALA A 184 -4.66 -37.19 -20.12
N GLU A 185 -3.85 -36.14 -20.30
CA GLU A 185 -2.68 -35.85 -19.46
C GLU A 185 -3.11 -35.37 -18.07
N ASP A 186 -4.02 -34.40 -18.00
CA ASP A 186 -4.54 -33.91 -16.72
C ASP A 186 -5.23 -35.01 -15.94
N GLN A 187 -6.06 -35.83 -16.60
CA GLN A 187 -6.74 -36.94 -15.95
C GLN A 187 -5.75 -37.93 -15.33
N ALA A 188 -4.65 -38.25 -16.01
CA ALA A 188 -3.61 -39.12 -15.47
C ALA A 188 -2.95 -38.54 -14.20
N ILE A 189 -2.73 -37.21 -14.16
CA ILE A 189 -2.19 -36.53 -12.98
C ILE A 189 -3.22 -36.54 -11.83
N LEU A 190 -4.48 -36.23 -12.13
CA LEU A 190 -5.57 -36.18 -11.16
C LEU A 190 -5.78 -37.54 -10.49
N ASP A 191 -5.76 -38.62 -11.28
CA ASP A 191 -5.94 -39.99 -10.81
C ASP A 191 -4.73 -40.52 -10.02
N ALA A 192 -3.50 -40.15 -10.44
CA ALA A 192 -2.27 -40.64 -9.80
C ALA A 192 -2.06 -40.07 -8.38
N GLU A 193 -2.57 -38.88 -8.10
CA GLU A 193 -2.27 -38.14 -6.87
C GLU A 193 -3.51 -37.84 -6.01
N GLU A 194 -4.59 -38.61 -6.18
CA GLU A 194 -5.84 -38.55 -5.41
C GLU A 194 -6.44 -37.13 -5.28
N TRP A 195 -6.45 -36.37 -6.38
CA TRP A 195 -7.04 -35.03 -6.39
C TRP A 195 -8.56 -35.07 -6.18
N MET A 196 -9.08 -34.14 -5.37
CA MET A 196 -10.51 -34.01 -5.13
C MET A 196 -11.12 -32.88 -5.94
N LEU A 197 -12.24 -33.16 -6.62
CA LEU A 197 -12.99 -32.18 -7.40
C LEU A 197 -13.82 -31.27 -6.47
N ALA A 198 -13.61 -29.96 -6.54
CA ALA A 198 -14.48 -28.99 -5.90
C ALA A 198 -15.83 -28.88 -6.64
N SER A 199 -16.87 -28.50 -5.90
CA SER A 199 -18.19 -28.25 -6.50
C SER A 199 -18.23 -26.90 -7.22
N GLY A 200 -18.90 -26.85 -8.37
CA GLY A 200 -19.16 -25.61 -9.11
C GLY A 200 -18.19 -25.37 -10.27
N ASP A 201 -18.67 -24.61 -11.24
CA ASP A 201 -17.96 -24.23 -12.47
C ASP A 201 -17.45 -22.79 -12.35
N LEU A 202 -16.17 -22.59 -12.70
CA LEU A 202 -15.48 -21.31 -12.70
C LEU A 202 -15.91 -20.37 -13.83
N HIS A 203 -16.59 -20.88 -14.87
CA HIS A 203 -17.15 -20.08 -15.96
C HIS A 203 -18.67 -19.89 -15.86
N ASN A 204 -19.27 -20.25 -14.73
CA ASN A 204 -20.70 -20.15 -14.59
C ASN A 204 -21.17 -18.68 -14.60
N GLY A 205 -21.96 -18.32 -15.62
CA GLY A 205 -22.50 -16.96 -15.75
C GLY A 205 -21.61 -15.98 -16.48
N VAL A 206 -20.55 -16.44 -17.14
CA VAL A 206 -19.75 -15.63 -18.06
C VAL A 206 -20.43 -15.50 -19.43
N TRP A 207 -20.31 -14.35 -20.08
CA TRP A 207 -20.75 -14.15 -21.46
C TRP A 207 -19.65 -13.52 -22.35
N PRO A 208 -19.31 -14.11 -23.51
CA PRO A 208 -19.84 -15.35 -24.10
C PRO A 208 -19.57 -16.61 -23.27
N SER A 209 -20.25 -17.72 -23.56
CA SER A 209 -20.03 -18.98 -22.84
C SER A 209 -18.63 -19.54 -23.13
N HIS A 210 -17.94 -19.99 -22.08
CA HIS A 210 -16.67 -20.70 -22.16
C HIS A 210 -16.85 -22.18 -21.79
N ASN A 211 -15.85 -23.02 -22.08
CA ASN A 211 -15.83 -24.42 -21.63
C ASN A 211 -15.80 -24.48 -20.10
N GLU A 212 -16.48 -25.44 -19.49
CA GLU A 212 -16.48 -25.58 -18.03
C GLU A 212 -15.04 -25.68 -17.47
N MET A 213 -14.75 -24.96 -16.39
CA MET A 213 -13.47 -25.06 -15.68
C MET A 213 -13.69 -25.33 -14.21
N ARG A 214 -12.85 -26.20 -13.63
CA ARG A 214 -13.07 -26.76 -12.30
C ARG A 214 -11.83 -26.65 -11.43
N ILE A 215 -12.06 -26.38 -10.15
CA ILE A 215 -11.03 -26.45 -9.11
C ILE A 215 -10.87 -27.90 -8.66
N TRP A 216 -9.63 -28.38 -8.63
CA TRP A 216 -9.21 -29.61 -7.99
C TRP A 216 -8.26 -29.29 -6.84
N TYR A 217 -8.35 -30.01 -5.73
CA TYR A 217 -7.47 -29.80 -4.58
C TYR A 217 -7.01 -31.10 -3.91
N LYS A 218 -5.80 -31.06 -3.33
CA LYS A 218 -5.22 -32.17 -2.55
C LYS A 218 -5.42 -31.98 -1.07
N LEU A 219 -5.52 -33.09 -0.34
CA LEU A 219 -5.61 -33.12 1.11
C LEU A 219 -4.39 -33.80 1.74
N GLY A 220 -3.79 -33.16 2.74
CA GLY A 220 -2.68 -33.67 3.54
C GLY A 220 -3.04 -33.81 5.02
N ASP A 221 -2.37 -34.73 5.71
CA ASP A 221 -2.51 -34.90 7.16
C ASP A 221 -1.75 -33.82 7.93
N GLN A 222 -2.31 -33.37 9.05
CA GLN A 222 -1.64 -32.47 9.98
C GLN A 222 -0.67 -33.29 10.85
N SER A 223 0.59 -33.46 10.44
CA SER A 223 1.51 -34.32 11.18
C SER A 223 1.89 -33.70 12.54
N TRP A 224 1.75 -34.48 13.63
CA TRP A 224 2.03 -34.06 15.02
C TRP A 224 3.53 -34.13 15.39
N GLY A 225 4.38 -34.65 14.50
CA GLY A 225 5.80 -34.95 14.79
C GLY A 225 6.76 -33.77 14.67
N ASP A 226 6.27 -32.61 14.26
CA ASP A 226 7.11 -31.57 13.68
C ASP A 226 7.37 -30.37 14.61
N TRP A 227 6.45 -30.09 15.52
CA TRP A 227 6.62 -29.03 16.53
C TRP A 227 7.73 -29.34 17.55
N LYS A 228 8.00 -30.62 17.86
CA LYS A 228 9.04 -31.01 18.82
C LYS A 228 10.45 -30.96 18.24
N ARG A 229 10.61 -31.02 16.91
CA ARG A 229 11.94 -31.09 16.28
C ARG A 229 12.58 -29.71 16.14
N HIS A 230 11.76 -28.65 16.11
CA HIS A 230 12.25 -27.27 16.02
C HIS A 230 12.60 -26.61 17.35
N GLN A 231 12.10 -27.09 18.49
CA GLN A 231 12.65 -26.70 19.81
C GLN A 231 14.02 -27.33 20.09
N GLY A 232 14.36 -28.44 19.45
CA GLY A 232 15.64 -29.15 19.66
C GLY A 232 16.74 -28.83 18.65
N ARG A 233 16.53 -27.87 17.73
CA ARG A 233 17.53 -27.51 16.71
C ARG A 233 17.88 -26.01 16.70
N GLN A 234 17.49 -25.30 17.75
CA GLN A 234 17.82 -23.89 17.98
C GLN A 234 18.52 -23.69 19.33
N ASP A 235 19.14 -24.75 19.87
CA ASP A 235 19.82 -24.74 21.17
C ASP A 235 21.25 -25.36 21.13
N ASP A 236 21.82 -25.61 19.93
CA ASP A 236 23.16 -26.22 19.80
C ASP A 236 24.05 -25.60 18.68
N THR A 237 23.85 -24.32 18.35
CA THR A 237 24.85 -23.54 17.59
C THR A 237 24.75 -22.07 17.97
N GLU A 238 25.50 -21.68 18.99
CA GLU A 238 26.30 -20.42 19.06
C GLU A 238 26.80 -20.18 20.50
N SER A 239 27.90 -20.84 20.83
CA SER A 239 28.88 -20.44 21.85
C SER A 239 30.15 -21.20 21.46
N GLU A 240 31.32 -20.63 21.16
CA GLU A 240 31.95 -19.39 21.53
C GLU A 240 33.05 -19.15 20.46
N ASP A 241 33.19 -17.93 19.94
CA ASP A 241 34.43 -17.49 19.29
C ASP A 241 34.87 -16.19 19.96
N GLN A 242 35.70 -16.33 20.99
CA GLN A 242 36.49 -15.23 21.54
C GLN A 242 37.95 -15.68 21.63
N GLN A 243 38.79 -15.00 20.84
CA GLN A 243 40.23 -15.15 20.79
C GLN A 243 40.88 -14.76 22.13
N ASP A 244 41.83 -15.54 22.65
CA ASP A 244 43.17 -15.01 22.98
C ASP A 244 44.23 -16.11 23.23
N LEU A 245 45.47 -15.67 23.05
CA LEU A 245 46.76 -16.32 22.88
C LEU A 245 47.35 -17.03 24.13
N GLY A 246 48.13 -18.10 23.91
CA GLY A 246 49.14 -18.53 24.91
C GLY A 246 49.73 -19.94 24.80
N GLN A 247 50.71 -20.14 23.88
CA GLN A 247 52.00 -20.88 24.02
C GLN A 247 52.12 -22.29 24.69
N PRO A 248 53.22 -23.06 24.41
CA PRO A 248 53.18 -24.47 24.01
C PRO A 248 53.74 -25.49 25.03
N GLY A 249 53.51 -26.78 24.75
CA GLY A 249 54.19 -27.95 25.35
C GLY A 249 53.15 -29.07 25.54
N GLU A 250 53.38 -30.35 25.25
CA GLU A 250 54.57 -31.15 24.97
C GLU A 250 54.05 -32.45 24.33
N ALA A 251 54.89 -33.09 23.52
CA ALA A 251 54.62 -34.36 22.88
C ALA A 251 54.50 -35.50 23.90
N ASP A 252 53.60 -36.46 23.69
CA ASP A 252 54.03 -37.85 23.45
C ASP A 252 52.89 -38.78 23.02
N SER A 253 53.26 -39.61 22.06
CA SER A 253 52.55 -40.70 21.37
C SER A 253 52.57 -42.01 22.21
N PRO A 254 52.14 -43.21 21.73
CA PRO A 254 50.98 -43.61 20.91
C PRO A 254 50.32 -44.91 21.50
N PRO A 255 49.88 -45.94 20.71
CA PRO A 255 48.49 -46.39 20.62
C PRO A 255 48.37 -47.86 21.10
N VAL A 256 47.51 -48.68 20.45
CA VAL A 256 47.32 -50.16 20.57
C VAL A 256 45.97 -50.47 21.26
N SER A 257 45.02 -51.24 20.73
CA SER A 257 44.91 -51.99 19.48
C SER A 257 43.51 -52.64 19.40
N GLU A 258 43.14 -53.05 18.17
CA GLU A 258 42.40 -54.28 17.83
C GLU A 258 40.92 -54.40 18.30
N ASP A 259 39.97 -54.89 17.50
CA ASP A 259 40.06 -55.52 16.19
C ASP A 259 38.66 -55.65 15.53
N GLU A 260 38.70 -55.70 14.21
CA GLU A 260 37.92 -56.53 13.26
C GLU A 260 36.37 -56.55 13.30
N GLY A 261 35.65 -56.46 12.17
CA GLY A 261 36.04 -56.47 10.77
C GLY A 261 34.86 -56.79 9.82
N SER A 262 35.10 -56.60 8.52
CA SER A 262 34.35 -57.09 7.32
C SER A 262 32.97 -56.46 7.03
N SER A 263 32.85 -55.47 6.14
CA SER A 263 32.86 -55.53 4.66
C SER A 263 31.90 -56.56 4.05
N ASP A 264 30.89 -56.13 3.28
CA ASP A 264 30.96 -56.13 1.80
C ASP A 264 29.76 -55.38 1.18
N SER A 265 30.04 -54.90 -0.02
CA SER A 265 29.40 -54.06 -1.03
C SER A 265 27.93 -54.24 -1.40
N GLY A 266 27.35 -53.12 -1.85
CA GLY A 266 26.15 -53.05 -2.67
C GLY A 266 25.75 -51.61 -2.99
N GLN A 267 26.25 -51.04 -4.09
CA GLN A 267 25.68 -49.82 -4.68
C GLN A 267 24.30 -50.12 -5.27
N VAL A 268 23.28 -49.32 -4.93
CA VAL A 268 22.08 -49.10 -5.77
C VAL A 268 21.56 -47.65 -5.59
N GLU A 269 21.49 -46.98 -6.74
CA GLU A 269 20.74 -45.80 -7.23
C GLU A 269 20.01 -44.82 -6.28
N GLU A 270 20.23 -43.53 -6.55
CA GLU A 270 19.37 -42.39 -6.16
C GLU A 270 17.97 -42.52 -6.77
N ILE A 271 16.93 -42.63 -5.92
CA ILE A 271 15.56 -42.21 -6.23
C ILE A 271 14.90 -41.70 -4.95
N GLY A 272 14.35 -40.49 -4.99
CA GLY A 272 13.26 -40.06 -4.11
C GLY A 272 13.59 -38.84 -3.26
N ASP A 273 13.11 -37.69 -3.73
CA ASP A 273 13.15 -36.40 -3.06
C ASP A 273 12.81 -36.47 -1.57
N LYS A 274 13.64 -35.81 -0.76
CA LYS A 274 13.33 -35.49 0.63
C LYS A 274 12.16 -34.52 0.66
N VAL A 275 10.95 -35.01 0.94
CA VAL A 275 9.84 -34.14 1.31
C VAL A 275 9.90 -33.92 2.82
N ASP A 276 10.54 -32.83 3.21
CA ASP A 276 10.62 -32.33 4.57
C ASP A 276 9.35 -31.51 4.85
N TRP A 277 8.31 -32.14 5.41
CA TRP A 277 7.04 -31.48 5.69
C TRP A 277 7.18 -30.61 6.95
N SER A 278 7.23 -29.28 6.76
CA SER A 278 7.17 -28.31 7.87
C SER A 278 5.74 -27.82 8.11
N TYR A 279 5.44 -27.29 9.30
CA TYR A 279 4.18 -26.56 9.61
C TYR A 279 4.07 -25.28 8.73
N GLY A 280 3.76 -25.46 7.44
CA GLY A 280 3.86 -24.44 6.39
C GLY A 280 3.42 -24.88 4.98
N ASP A 281 3.15 -26.17 4.74
CA ASP A 281 2.83 -26.67 3.39
C ASP A 281 1.34 -26.68 3.03
N PHE A 282 0.45 -26.35 3.96
CA PHE A 282 -0.97 -26.18 3.66
C PHE A 282 -1.28 -24.77 3.17
N ILE A 283 -2.36 -24.67 2.41
CA ILE A 283 -2.89 -23.39 1.94
C ILE A 283 -3.65 -22.76 3.10
N ASN A 284 -3.26 -21.54 3.45
CA ASN A 284 -3.87 -20.78 4.52
C ASN A 284 -4.91 -19.82 3.96
N GLU A 285 -4.71 -19.27 2.77
CA GLU A 285 -5.59 -18.24 2.22
C GLU A 285 -5.71 -18.30 0.69
N ILE A 286 -6.87 -17.90 0.18
CA ILE A 286 -7.18 -17.78 -1.24
C ILE A 286 -7.56 -16.32 -1.54
N ASP A 287 -7.03 -15.78 -2.62
CA ASP A 287 -7.39 -14.47 -3.17
C ASP A 287 -7.72 -14.61 -4.66
N ILE A 288 -8.43 -13.63 -5.21
CA ILE A 288 -8.72 -13.52 -6.65
C ILE A 288 -7.91 -12.35 -7.18
N ILE A 289 -7.21 -12.54 -8.29
CA ILE A 289 -6.42 -11.49 -8.93
C ILE A 289 -7.14 -11.05 -10.18
N TYR A 290 -7.24 -9.73 -10.36
CA TYR A 290 -7.63 -9.13 -11.63
C TYR A 290 -6.38 -8.53 -12.28
N GLY A 291 -6.20 -8.76 -13.58
CA GLY A 291 -5.00 -8.38 -14.32
C GLY A 291 -3.91 -9.46 -14.30
N ASP A 292 -2.93 -9.29 -15.19
CA ASP A 292 -1.83 -10.25 -15.41
C ASP A 292 -0.62 -10.00 -14.50
N ASP A 293 -0.62 -8.89 -13.75
CA ASP A 293 0.46 -8.50 -12.84
C ASP A 293 0.66 -9.49 -11.67
N ASP A 294 1.81 -9.39 -11.00
CA ASP A 294 2.13 -10.28 -9.89
C ASP A 294 1.09 -10.18 -8.74
N PRO A 295 0.81 -11.30 -8.05
CA PRO A 295 0.01 -11.28 -6.83
C PRO A 295 0.58 -10.36 -5.76
N PHE A 296 -0.30 -9.97 -4.83
CA PHE A 296 0.13 -9.36 -3.57
C PHE A 296 1.12 -10.27 -2.81
N PHE A 297 1.93 -9.68 -1.93
CA PHE A 297 3.05 -10.36 -1.25
C PHE A 297 2.71 -11.78 -0.77
N ALA A 298 3.56 -12.73 -1.21
CA ALA A 298 3.53 -14.15 -0.88
C ALA A 298 2.30 -14.95 -1.34
N PHE A 299 1.41 -14.34 -2.13
CA PHE A 299 0.46 -15.10 -2.94
C PHE A 299 1.15 -15.61 -4.21
N LYS A 300 0.73 -16.78 -4.68
CA LYS A 300 1.16 -17.38 -5.94
C LYS A 300 -0.05 -17.81 -6.74
N ARG A 301 -0.03 -17.56 -8.06
CA ARG A 301 -1.10 -17.99 -8.97
C ARG A 301 -1.27 -19.51 -8.92
N VAL A 302 -2.52 -19.94 -9.01
CA VAL A 302 -2.89 -21.37 -9.06
C VAL A 302 -2.35 -21.99 -10.35
N THR A 303 -1.96 -23.27 -10.28
CA THR A 303 -1.56 -24.01 -11.49
C THR A 303 -2.78 -24.27 -12.37
N GLY A 304 -2.64 -24.13 -13.69
CA GLY A 304 -3.76 -24.32 -14.65
C GLY A 304 -4.05 -23.10 -15.53
N GLY A 305 -3.46 -21.95 -15.17
CA GLY A 305 -3.65 -20.70 -15.91
C GLY A 305 -4.87 -19.90 -15.42
N PRO A 306 -5.10 -18.72 -16.02
CA PRO A 306 -6.12 -17.81 -15.54
C PRO A 306 -7.53 -18.38 -15.74
N VAL A 307 -8.40 -18.09 -14.78
CA VAL A 307 -9.83 -18.39 -14.87
C VAL A 307 -10.45 -17.71 -16.08
N MET A 308 -10.18 -16.42 -16.27
CA MET A 308 -10.57 -15.70 -17.48
C MET A 308 -9.34 -15.07 -18.10
N ARG A 309 -9.15 -15.29 -19.41
CA ARG A 309 -8.11 -14.58 -20.16
C ARG A 309 -8.57 -13.17 -20.49
N ALA A 310 -7.62 -12.22 -20.47
CA ALA A 310 -7.87 -10.85 -20.87
C ALA A 310 -8.35 -10.79 -22.34
N GLU A 311 -9.29 -9.88 -22.61
CA GLU A 311 -9.69 -9.54 -23.98
C GLU A 311 -9.57 -8.03 -24.15
N GLN A 312 -8.66 -7.62 -25.05
CA GLN A 312 -8.28 -6.22 -25.24
C GLN A 312 -9.51 -5.32 -25.46
N GLY A 313 -9.60 -4.25 -24.67
CA GLY A 313 -10.70 -3.28 -24.72
C GLY A 313 -12.04 -3.78 -24.17
N ARG A 314 -12.09 -4.97 -23.56
CA ARG A 314 -13.33 -5.53 -22.98
C ARG A 314 -13.20 -5.85 -21.49
N TRP A 315 -12.20 -6.63 -21.09
CA TRP A 315 -11.96 -6.99 -19.69
C TRP A 315 -10.52 -7.47 -19.46
N ASP A 316 -10.08 -7.34 -18.22
CA ASP A 316 -8.81 -7.88 -17.76
C ASP A 316 -8.91 -9.37 -17.44
N SER A 317 -7.76 -10.03 -17.28
CA SER A 317 -7.73 -11.42 -16.83
C SER A 317 -8.24 -11.54 -15.39
N VAL A 318 -8.78 -12.71 -15.07
CA VAL A 318 -9.17 -13.08 -13.71
C VAL A 318 -8.49 -14.39 -13.37
N ASP A 319 -7.88 -14.46 -12.20
CA ASP A 319 -7.14 -15.64 -11.75
C ASP A 319 -7.31 -15.87 -10.24
N ILE A 320 -6.88 -17.03 -9.77
CA ILE A 320 -6.89 -17.41 -8.37
C ILE A 320 -5.45 -17.44 -7.88
N ALA A 321 -5.22 -16.91 -6.69
CA ALA A 321 -3.92 -16.99 -6.03
C ALA A 321 -4.03 -17.53 -4.61
N LEU A 322 -2.96 -18.16 -4.17
CA LEU A 322 -2.88 -18.94 -2.94
C LEU A 322 -1.73 -18.44 -2.09
N ARG A 323 -1.95 -18.40 -0.78
CA ARG A 323 -0.87 -18.23 0.19
C ARG A 323 -0.73 -19.49 1.03
N LYS A 324 0.46 -20.09 1.00
CA LYS A 324 0.85 -21.20 1.88
C LYS A 324 1.53 -20.64 3.13
N GLY A 325 1.18 -21.18 4.28
CA GLY A 325 1.70 -20.72 5.56
C GLY A 325 1.38 -19.25 5.88
N ASN A 326 2.17 -18.67 6.78
CA ASN A 326 2.03 -17.28 7.25
C ASN A 326 3.32 -16.49 7.02
N PRO A 327 3.70 -16.24 5.76
CA PRO A 327 4.84 -15.40 5.45
C PRO A 327 4.59 -13.99 5.98
N VAL A 328 5.53 -13.47 6.76
CA VAL A 328 5.46 -12.13 7.32
C VAL A 328 6.11 -11.16 6.32
N ALA A 329 5.38 -10.12 5.93
CA ALA A 329 5.94 -9.06 5.08
C ALA A 329 7.13 -8.38 5.79
N PRO A 330 8.28 -8.20 5.11
CA PRO A 330 9.40 -7.47 5.68
C PRO A 330 8.99 -6.07 6.13
N ARG A 331 9.23 -5.75 7.41
CA ARG A 331 8.94 -4.43 7.95
C ARG A 331 9.93 -3.41 7.39
N ALA A 332 9.42 -2.21 7.10
CA ALA A 332 10.25 -1.08 6.76
C ALA A 332 11.09 -0.63 7.97
N ILE A 333 12.34 -0.28 7.71
CA ILE A 333 13.18 0.46 8.65
C ILE A 333 13.26 1.88 8.11
N VAL A 334 13.00 2.87 8.95
CA VAL A 334 13.17 4.28 8.58
C VAL A 334 14.67 4.50 8.27
N PRO A 335 15.03 5.00 7.08
CA PRO A 335 16.42 5.25 6.74
C PRO A 335 17.01 6.33 7.67
N THR A 336 18.31 6.22 7.92
CA THR A 336 19.08 7.24 8.63
C THR A 336 19.99 7.97 7.69
N PHE A 337 20.38 9.17 8.07
CA PHE A 337 21.46 9.88 7.39
C PHE A 337 22.72 9.02 7.35
N HIS A 338 23.39 9.01 6.20
CA HIS A 338 24.70 8.43 6.02
C HIS A 338 25.72 9.12 6.95
N SER A 339 26.87 8.49 7.15
CA SER A 339 27.93 9.03 8.02
C SER A 339 28.54 10.35 7.51
N ASP A 340 28.32 10.69 6.25
CA ASP A 340 28.69 11.98 5.66
C ASP A 340 27.60 13.06 5.81
N GLY A 341 26.47 12.72 6.45
CA GLY A 341 25.34 13.61 6.67
C GLY A 341 24.41 13.74 5.47
N SER A 342 24.51 12.86 4.45
CA SER A 342 23.61 12.82 3.31
C SER A 342 22.42 11.87 3.49
N LEU A 343 21.32 12.14 2.79
CA LEU A 343 20.16 11.27 2.60
C LEU A 343 19.43 11.67 1.31
N LYS A 344 19.07 10.70 0.47
CA LYS A 344 18.41 10.95 -0.81
C LYS A 344 16.96 10.44 -0.82
N ILE A 345 16.04 11.31 -1.24
CA ILE A 345 14.62 10.98 -1.42
C ILE A 345 14.26 11.11 -2.90
N MET A 346 13.61 10.08 -3.46
CA MET A 346 12.99 10.16 -4.78
C MET A 346 11.47 10.30 -4.62
N GLN A 347 10.88 11.31 -5.24
CA GLN A 347 9.45 11.47 -5.36
C GLN A 347 8.96 10.78 -6.65
N ILE A 348 7.83 10.08 -6.56
CA ILE A 348 7.12 9.49 -7.69
C ILE A 348 5.65 9.90 -7.56
N ALA A 349 5.12 10.64 -8.52
CA ALA A 349 3.73 11.07 -8.51
C ALA A 349 2.96 10.60 -9.74
N ASP A 350 1.65 10.51 -9.61
CA ASP A 350 0.74 10.42 -10.76
C ASP A 350 1.02 9.19 -11.63
N LEU A 351 1.09 8.00 -11.02
CA LEU A 351 1.31 6.77 -11.77
C LEU A 351 0.10 6.37 -12.62
N HIS A 352 -1.12 6.66 -12.16
CA HIS A 352 -2.35 6.36 -12.90
C HIS A 352 -2.41 4.90 -13.40
N TYR A 353 -2.01 3.95 -12.56
CA TYR A 353 -2.03 2.54 -12.92
C TYR A 353 -3.45 1.99 -12.94
N SER A 354 -3.69 1.06 -13.86
CA SER A 354 -4.98 0.39 -14.06
C SER A 354 -4.95 -1.04 -13.50
N VAL A 355 -6.08 -1.74 -13.48
CA VAL A 355 -6.07 -3.19 -13.17
C VAL A 355 -5.28 -3.96 -14.23
N GLY A 356 -5.57 -3.70 -15.52
CA GLY A 356 -4.77 -4.20 -16.64
C GLY A 356 -3.47 -3.42 -16.85
N THR A 357 -2.89 -3.51 -18.04
CA THR A 357 -1.56 -2.94 -18.36
C THR A 357 -1.54 -1.43 -18.57
N GLY A 358 -2.68 -0.75 -18.52
CA GLY A 358 -2.81 0.68 -18.83
C GLY A 358 -2.57 1.00 -20.32
N GLU A 359 -3.06 2.17 -20.74
CA GLU A 359 -2.78 2.73 -22.06
C GLU A 359 -1.84 3.93 -21.90
N CYS A 360 -0.88 4.07 -22.81
CA CYS A 360 -0.04 5.26 -22.80
C CYS A 360 -0.84 6.49 -23.21
N ARG A 361 -0.66 7.58 -22.47
CA ARG A 361 -1.31 8.85 -22.70
C ARG A 361 -0.30 9.89 -23.12
N ASP A 362 -0.69 10.68 -24.12
CA ASP A 362 -0.03 11.93 -24.52
C ASP A 362 1.50 11.81 -24.74
N THR A 363 1.95 10.69 -25.30
CA THR A 363 3.37 10.41 -25.61
C THR A 363 3.54 10.09 -27.09
N ASP A 364 4.72 10.42 -27.63
CA ASP A 364 5.16 10.08 -28.98
C ASP A 364 5.76 8.67 -29.09
N ARG A 365 5.86 7.93 -27.97
CA ARG A 365 6.42 6.59 -27.93
C ARG A 365 5.54 5.58 -28.67
N GLU A 366 6.02 5.08 -29.81
CA GLU A 366 5.35 4.01 -30.56
C GLU A 366 5.42 2.66 -29.83
N GLY A 367 4.31 1.91 -29.83
CA GLY A 367 4.25 0.57 -29.20
C GLY A 367 4.26 0.59 -27.67
N CYS A 368 4.01 1.75 -27.07
CA CYS A 368 4.00 1.95 -25.63
C CYS A 368 2.84 1.21 -24.93
N ILE A 369 3.14 0.56 -23.81
CA ILE A 369 2.22 -0.07 -22.87
C ILE A 369 2.36 0.66 -21.53
N GLY A 370 1.30 1.35 -21.10
CA GLY A 370 1.36 2.39 -20.06
C GLY A 370 2.10 1.97 -18.79
N ASP A 371 1.56 0.98 -18.09
CA ASP A 371 2.08 0.59 -16.78
C ASP A 371 3.43 -0.13 -16.91
N VAL A 372 3.63 -0.90 -17.99
CA VAL A 372 4.84 -1.69 -18.25
C VAL A 372 6.04 -0.81 -18.61
N ASP A 373 5.88 0.11 -19.56
CA ASP A 373 6.92 1.08 -19.91
C ASP A 373 7.21 2.00 -18.72
N THR A 374 6.18 2.36 -17.95
CA THR A 374 6.36 3.13 -16.70
C THR A 374 7.23 2.38 -15.69
N ALA A 375 6.90 1.12 -15.39
CA ALA A 375 7.68 0.31 -14.47
C ALA A 375 9.12 0.12 -14.95
N THR A 376 9.33 0.01 -16.26
CA THR A 376 10.66 -0.15 -16.87
C THR A 376 11.53 1.09 -16.66
N TRP A 377 11.06 2.28 -17.01
CA TRP A 377 11.90 3.48 -16.84
C TRP A 377 12.05 3.84 -15.34
N LEU A 378 11.04 3.60 -14.50
CA LEU A 378 11.17 3.78 -13.05
C LEU A 378 12.24 2.87 -12.47
N ALA A 379 12.33 1.62 -12.93
CA ALA A 379 13.41 0.73 -12.54
C ALA A 379 14.78 1.32 -12.92
N GLU A 380 14.93 1.87 -14.13
CA GLU A 380 16.16 2.54 -14.56
C GLU A 380 16.50 3.78 -13.72
N ALA A 381 15.50 4.60 -13.39
CA ALA A 381 15.67 5.77 -12.53
C ALA A 381 16.10 5.37 -11.11
N LEU A 382 15.49 4.33 -10.54
CA LEU A 382 15.86 3.80 -9.21
C LEU A 382 17.30 3.28 -9.17
N GLU A 383 17.75 2.57 -10.21
CA GLU A 383 19.14 2.12 -10.33
C GLU A 383 20.13 3.28 -10.48
N ALA A 384 19.76 4.31 -11.26
CA ALA A 384 20.61 5.45 -11.50
C ALA A 384 20.76 6.35 -10.26
N GLU A 385 19.67 6.58 -9.54
CA GLU A 385 19.63 7.54 -8.43
C GLU A 385 19.98 6.92 -7.07
N GLN A 386 19.68 5.64 -6.88
CA GLN A 386 19.85 4.89 -5.61
C GLN A 386 19.32 5.68 -4.40
N PRO A 387 18.01 5.97 -4.34
CA PRO A 387 17.44 6.72 -3.22
C PRO A 387 17.39 5.88 -1.93
N ASP A 388 17.54 6.55 -0.79
CA ASP A 388 17.38 5.95 0.55
C ASP A 388 15.90 5.79 0.93
N LEU A 389 15.04 6.61 0.32
CA LEU A 389 13.59 6.64 0.55
C LEU A 389 12.88 7.00 -0.76
N VAL A 390 11.76 6.33 -1.04
CA VAL A 390 10.82 6.75 -2.08
C VAL A 390 9.55 7.32 -1.47
N VAL A 391 9.04 8.44 -2.00
CA VAL A 391 7.74 9.02 -1.62
C VAL A 391 6.80 8.98 -2.82
N PHE A 392 5.75 8.17 -2.71
CA PHE A 392 4.63 8.18 -3.66
C PHE A 392 3.65 9.29 -3.30
N SER A 393 3.60 10.36 -4.10
CA SER A 393 2.86 11.59 -3.74
C SER A 393 1.44 11.67 -4.32
N GLY A 394 0.72 10.55 -4.35
CA GLY A 394 -0.70 10.45 -4.75
C GLY A 394 -0.93 10.09 -6.22
N ASP A 395 -2.19 9.75 -6.53
CA ASP A 395 -2.69 9.28 -7.83
C ASP A 395 -1.89 8.09 -8.37
N GLN A 396 -1.70 7.09 -7.51
CA GLN A 396 -1.09 5.83 -7.93
C GLN A 396 -2.08 4.98 -8.74
N LEU A 397 -3.38 5.12 -8.43
CA LEU A 397 -4.48 4.55 -9.18
C LEU A 397 -4.97 5.54 -10.24
N ASN A 398 -5.37 5.05 -11.42
CA ASN A 398 -5.89 5.88 -12.51
C ASN A 398 -7.28 6.47 -12.25
N GLY A 399 -8.05 5.88 -11.32
CA GLY A 399 -9.51 6.03 -11.31
C GLY A 399 -10.14 5.61 -12.65
N GLN A 400 -11.17 6.35 -13.07
CA GLN A 400 -11.75 6.36 -14.42
C GLN A 400 -12.17 4.99 -14.93
N GLU A 401 -12.77 4.19 -14.05
CA GLU A 401 -13.26 2.84 -14.32
C GLU A 401 -12.20 1.79 -14.66
N THR A 402 -10.91 2.15 -14.79
CA THR A 402 -9.84 1.22 -15.16
C THR A 402 -9.10 0.65 -13.95
N SER A 403 -9.12 1.36 -12.82
CA SER A 403 -8.62 0.91 -11.52
C SER A 403 -9.77 0.45 -10.62
N TYR A 404 -10.75 -0.28 -11.16
CA TYR A 404 -11.97 -0.69 -10.44
C TYR A 404 -11.74 -1.66 -9.27
N ASP A 405 -10.50 -2.07 -9.06
CA ASP A 405 -10.07 -2.80 -7.89
C ASP A 405 -8.72 -2.25 -7.38
N SER A 406 -8.74 -1.61 -6.21
CA SER A 406 -7.55 -0.97 -5.67
C SER A 406 -6.47 -1.98 -5.27
N ARG A 407 -6.84 -3.15 -4.74
CA ARG A 407 -5.85 -4.18 -4.34
C ARG A 407 -4.99 -4.67 -5.50
N SER A 408 -5.58 -4.87 -6.68
CA SER A 408 -4.84 -5.23 -7.90
C SER A 408 -3.79 -4.16 -8.27
N VAL A 409 -4.15 -2.88 -8.16
CA VAL A 409 -3.21 -1.78 -8.46
C VAL A 409 -2.16 -1.61 -7.36
N LEU A 410 -2.57 -1.72 -6.10
CA LEU A 410 -1.68 -1.63 -4.94
C LEU A 410 -0.60 -2.71 -4.97
N ALA A 411 -0.92 -3.92 -5.43
CA ALA A 411 0.04 -5.01 -5.57
C ALA A 411 1.20 -4.70 -6.53
N LYS A 412 0.99 -3.83 -7.52
CA LYS A 412 1.96 -3.61 -8.59
C LYS A 412 2.71 -2.28 -8.55
N PHE A 413 2.09 -1.17 -8.13
CA PHE A 413 2.75 0.15 -8.26
C PHE A 413 4.02 0.26 -7.40
N ALA A 414 4.03 -0.38 -6.22
CA ALA A 414 5.17 -0.37 -5.31
C ALA A 414 6.19 -1.49 -5.63
N LYS A 415 5.92 -2.37 -6.60
CA LYS A 415 6.81 -3.50 -6.94
C LYS A 415 8.26 -3.04 -7.24
N PRO A 416 8.51 -1.97 -8.03
CA PRO A 416 9.87 -1.55 -8.34
C PRO A 416 10.73 -1.20 -7.12
N VAL A 417 10.11 -0.66 -6.06
CA VAL A 417 10.80 -0.32 -4.80
C VAL A 417 10.86 -1.49 -3.82
N ILE A 418 9.84 -2.35 -3.81
CA ILE A 418 9.81 -3.56 -2.98
C ILE A 418 10.89 -4.56 -3.41
N ASP A 419 11.03 -4.80 -4.72
CA ASP A 419 12.04 -5.71 -5.26
C ASP A 419 13.46 -5.24 -4.95
N ARG A 420 13.65 -3.92 -4.80
CA ARG A 420 14.92 -3.26 -4.41
C ARG A 420 15.10 -3.09 -2.92
N LYS A 421 14.10 -3.45 -2.10
CA LYS A 421 14.10 -3.29 -0.64
C LYS A 421 14.27 -1.82 -0.20
N ILE A 422 13.81 -0.88 -1.02
CA ILE A 422 13.87 0.55 -0.70
C ILE A 422 12.66 0.88 0.18
N PRO A 423 12.86 1.48 1.37
CA PRO A 423 11.76 1.98 2.19
C PRO A 423 10.94 3.00 1.40
N TRP A 424 9.62 2.99 1.57
CA TRP A 424 8.76 3.93 0.86
C TRP A 424 7.59 4.42 1.68
N ALA A 425 7.13 5.63 1.41
CA ALA A 425 5.96 6.25 2.02
C ALA A 425 4.98 6.69 0.93
N ALA A 426 3.69 6.78 1.26
CA ALA A 426 2.66 7.20 0.32
C ALA A 426 1.66 8.19 0.93
N VAL A 427 1.21 9.15 0.14
CA VAL A 427 -0.01 9.93 0.37
C VAL A 427 -0.99 9.63 -0.74
N PHE A 428 -2.28 9.86 -0.49
CA PHE A 428 -3.31 9.67 -1.50
C PHE A 428 -3.52 10.94 -2.33
N GLY A 429 -3.93 10.72 -3.58
CA GLY A 429 -4.50 11.72 -4.47
C GLY A 429 -5.99 11.52 -4.73
N ASN A 430 -6.55 12.36 -5.59
CA ASN A 430 -7.98 12.35 -5.89
C ASN A 430 -8.41 11.12 -6.69
N HIS A 431 -7.58 10.62 -7.62
CA HIS A 431 -7.88 9.42 -8.39
C HIS A 431 -7.83 8.14 -7.54
N ASP A 432 -7.06 8.15 -6.45
CA ASP A 432 -7.01 7.04 -5.50
C ASP A 432 -8.35 6.83 -4.75
N SER A 433 -9.33 7.74 -4.86
CA SER A 433 -10.62 7.67 -4.13
C SER A 433 -11.83 7.44 -5.03
N GLU A 434 -11.61 7.12 -6.32
CA GLU A 434 -12.72 6.93 -7.26
C GLU A 434 -13.45 5.58 -7.10
N ILE A 435 -12.89 4.65 -6.34
CA ILE A 435 -13.61 3.49 -5.83
C ILE A 435 -14.31 3.90 -4.53
N LEU A 436 -15.64 3.73 -4.48
CA LEU A 436 -16.43 4.26 -3.38
C LEU A 436 -16.05 3.62 -2.03
N GLY A 437 -15.48 4.44 -1.14
CA GLY A 437 -15.31 4.12 0.29
C GLY A 437 -14.15 3.19 0.61
N ASP A 438 -13.18 3.03 -0.28
CA ASP A 438 -12.11 2.04 -0.11
C ASP A 438 -10.81 2.62 0.47
N ARG A 439 -10.66 3.94 0.60
CA ARG A 439 -9.42 4.59 1.10
C ARG A 439 -8.94 4.07 2.46
N GLU A 440 -9.86 3.75 3.37
CA GLU A 440 -9.53 3.11 4.66
C GLU A 440 -8.92 1.70 4.47
N ALA A 441 -9.47 0.92 3.53
CA ALA A 441 -8.96 -0.41 3.21
C ALA A 441 -7.61 -0.32 2.46
N GLN A 442 -7.45 0.68 1.59
CA GLN A 442 -6.21 0.95 0.90
C GLN A 442 -5.07 1.29 1.88
N ILE A 443 -5.27 2.20 2.84
CA ILE A 443 -4.18 2.57 3.77
C ILE A 443 -3.80 1.42 4.70
N LYS A 444 -4.76 0.57 5.07
CA LYS A 444 -4.47 -0.68 5.80
C LYS A 444 -3.66 -1.65 4.94
N THR A 445 -3.95 -1.72 3.64
CA THR A 445 -3.18 -2.54 2.70
C THR A 445 -1.76 -2.01 2.58
N LEU A 446 -1.60 -0.71 2.28
CA LEU A 446 -0.31 -0.02 2.18
C LEU A 446 0.54 -0.24 3.44
N GLN A 447 -0.03 -0.04 4.63
CA GLN A 447 0.68 -0.22 5.90
C GLN A 447 1.27 -1.64 6.09
N ASN A 448 0.63 -2.66 5.50
CA ASN A 448 1.06 -4.06 5.61
C ASN A 448 1.90 -4.54 4.42
N MET A 449 2.23 -3.65 3.47
CA MET A 449 3.10 -3.99 2.35
C MET A 449 4.58 -4.01 2.76
N PRO A 450 5.40 -4.86 2.11
CA PRO A 450 6.84 -4.88 2.34
C PRO A 450 7.47 -3.49 2.20
N TYR A 451 8.31 -3.13 3.17
CA TYR A 451 9.07 -1.87 3.19
C TYR A 451 8.22 -0.58 3.18
N SER A 452 6.91 -0.66 3.43
CA SER A 452 6.08 0.53 3.58
C SER A 452 6.24 1.20 4.95
N LEU A 453 6.36 2.52 4.94
CA LEU A 453 6.35 3.41 6.10
C LEU A 453 4.99 4.11 6.29
N SER A 454 4.04 3.87 5.39
CA SER A 454 2.71 4.49 5.39
C SER A 454 1.91 4.11 6.64
N ARG A 455 1.17 5.09 7.18
CA ARG A 455 0.36 4.91 8.39
C ARG A 455 -1.06 5.48 8.18
N PRO A 456 -2.10 4.87 8.76
CA PRO A 456 -3.46 5.40 8.67
C PRO A 456 -3.63 6.81 9.25
N GLY A 457 -2.81 7.16 10.24
CA GLY A 457 -2.94 8.40 11.00
C GLY A 457 -3.96 8.31 12.14
N PRO A 458 -4.15 9.39 12.91
CA PRO A 458 -5.12 9.42 14.00
C PRO A 458 -6.57 9.34 13.49
N LYS A 459 -7.45 8.64 14.23
CA LYS A 459 -8.84 8.41 13.84
C LYS A 459 -9.73 9.66 13.92
N ASP A 460 -9.30 10.65 14.68
CA ASP A 460 -9.99 11.92 14.95
C ASP A 460 -9.53 13.07 14.03
N VAL A 461 -8.63 12.78 13.09
CA VAL A 461 -8.16 13.71 12.07
C VAL A 461 -8.81 13.38 10.73
N ASP A 462 -9.28 14.39 10.00
CA ASP A 462 -9.91 14.18 8.70
C ASP A 462 -8.93 13.58 7.68
N GLY A 463 -9.41 12.61 6.91
CA GLY A 463 -8.62 11.91 5.89
C GLY A 463 -7.84 10.70 6.42
N PHE A 464 -7.15 10.00 5.53
CA PHE A 464 -6.30 8.85 5.84
C PHE A 464 -4.89 9.07 5.33
N GLY A 465 -3.88 8.64 6.08
CA GLY A 465 -2.49 8.91 5.68
C GLY A 465 -1.92 10.22 6.23
N ASN A 466 -2.49 10.73 7.32
CA ASN A 466 -1.91 11.85 8.09
C ASN A 466 -0.86 11.30 9.07
N TYR A 467 0.42 11.41 8.74
CA TYR A 467 1.52 10.91 9.58
C TYR A 467 2.83 11.68 9.37
N TYR A 468 3.82 11.38 10.20
CA TYR A 468 5.15 11.99 10.10
C TYR A 468 6.24 10.95 10.39
N ILE A 469 7.43 11.19 9.85
CA ILE A 469 8.61 10.35 10.00
C ILE A 469 9.76 11.24 10.46
N LYS A 470 10.41 10.85 11.56
CA LYS A 470 11.64 11.47 12.06
C LYS A 470 12.84 10.76 11.45
N LEU A 471 13.69 11.51 10.76
CA LEU A 471 14.96 11.01 10.24
C LEU A 471 16.06 11.28 11.26
N HIS A 472 16.87 10.26 11.48
CA HIS A 472 17.89 10.26 12.53
C HIS A 472 19.29 10.12 11.93
N THR A 473 20.29 10.51 12.70
CA THR A 473 21.69 10.20 12.39
C THR A 473 21.96 8.70 12.49
N SER A 474 22.96 8.22 11.75
CA SER A 474 23.40 6.81 11.79
C SER A 474 24.29 6.48 12.99
N ASP A 475 24.84 7.48 13.66
CA ASP A 475 25.70 7.29 14.83
C ASP A 475 24.89 6.87 16.08
N ALA A 476 25.61 6.49 17.14
CA ALA A 476 25.03 5.98 18.37
C ALA A 476 24.07 6.96 19.07
N SER A 477 24.20 8.27 18.84
CA SER A 477 23.27 9.27 19.39
C SER A 477 21.86 9.15 18.84
N ARG A 478 21.71 8.60 17.62
CA ARG A 478 20.43 8.51 16.90
C ARG A 478 19.67 9.84 16.96
N MET A 479 20.36 10.96 16.78
CA MET A 479 19.78 12.29 16.93
C MET A 479 18.74 12.54 15.84
N HIS A 480 17.57 13.05 16.22
CA HIS A 480 16.55 13.49 15.26
C HIS A 480 16.97 14.81 14.62
N VAL A 481 17.26 14.79 13.32
CA VAL A 481 17.85 15.93 12.59
C VAL A 481 17.03 16.40 11.38
N PHE A 482 15.97 15.67 11.00
CA PHE A 482 15.04 16.11 9.95
C PHE A 482 13.65 15.47 10.10
N THR A 483 12.56 16.18 9.78
CA THR A 483 11.18 15.65 9.84
C THR A 483 10.52 15.62 8.46
N LEU A 484 9.84 14.51 8.14
CA LEU A 484 8.98 14.38 6.96
C LEU A 484 7.51 14.33 7.39
N TYR A 485 6.66 15.17 6.81
CA TYR A 485 5.22 15.23 7.06
C TYR A 485 4.42 14.74 5.85
N PHE A 486 3.39 13.93 6.08
CA PHE A 486 2.52 13.37 5.05
C PHE A 486 1.07 13.67 5.42
N LEU A 487 0.33 14.33 4.52
CA LEU A 487 -1.04 14.74 4.76
C LEU A 487 -1.96 14.27 3.64
N ASP A 488 -3.20 13.95 4.01
CA ASP A 488 -4.27 13.69 3.07
C ASP A 488 -4.87 15.02 2.57
N SER A 489 -4.65 15.37 1.30
CA SER A 489 -5.29 16.54 0.68
C SER A 489 -6.74 16.29 0.26
N HIS A 490 -7.29 15.11 0.54
CA HIS A 490 -8.63 14.63 0.16
C HIS A 490 -8.75 14.36 -1.34
N ASP A 491 -9.98 14.28 -1.85
CA ASP A 491 -10.32 13.99 -3.24
C ASP A 491 -11.18 15.11 -3.86
N TYR A 492 -12.50 14.99 -3.78
CA TYR A 492 -13.48 15.86 -4.38
C TYR A 492 -14.53 16.26 -3.33
N GLN A 493 -14.95 17.51 -3.37
CA GLN A 493 -16.04 17.96 -2.51
C GLN A 493 -17.34 17.22 -2.84
N LYS A 494 -18.20 17.08 -1.82
CA LYS A 494 -19.54 16.51 -2.03
C LYS A 494 -20.29 17.26 -3.13
N ARG A 495 -20.70 16.52 -4.14
CA ARG A 495 -21.46 17.05 -5.28
C ARG A 495 -22.76 17.70 -4.78
N LYS A 496 -22.92 19.01 -5.03
CA LYS A 496 -24.12 19.77 -4.63
C LYS A 496 -25.31 19.54 -5.56
N LEU A 497 -25.06 19.39 -6.86
CA LEU A 497 -26.09 19.19 -7.90
C LEU A 497 -25.68 18.05 -8.83
N PRO A 498 -26.62 17.21 -9.33
CA PRO A 498 -26.29 16.06 -10.17
C PRO A 498 -25.45 16.36 -11.43
N TRP A 499 -25.57 17.58 -11.96
CA TRP A 499 -24.92 18.03 -13.20
C TRP A 499 -23.64 18.84 -12.99
N SER A 500 -23.28 19.19 -11.75
CA SER A 500 -22.02 19.90 -11.47
C SER A 500 -20.88 18.90 -11.26
N LYS A 501 -19.73 19.12 -11.90
CA LYS A 501 -18.49 18.49 -11.48
C LYS A 501 -18.14 18.99 -10.08
N PRO A 502 -17.80 18.11 -9.13
CA PRO A 502 -17.32 18.54 -7.83
C PRO A 502 -15.95 19.21 -7.99
N ASP A 503 -15.73 20.29 -7.25
CA ASP A 503 -14.39 20.87 -7.10
C ASP A 503 -13.50 19.95 -6.26
N TYR A 504 -12.18 20.10 -6.38
CA TYR A 504 -11.24 19.46 -5.47
C TYR A 504 -11.52 19.84 -4.02
N ASP A 505 -11.30 18.88 -3.13
CA ASP A 505 -11.39 19.13 -1.71
C ASP A 505 -10.08 19.70 -1.13
N TYR A 506 -10.09 20.05 0.15
CA TYR A 506 -9.01 20.81 0.79
C TYR A 506 -8.68 20.28 2.19
N ILE A 507 -7.46 20.54 2.64
CA ILE A 507 -6.98 20.21 4.00
C ILE A 507 -7.87 20.86 5.06
N LYS A 508 -8.30 20.07 6.05
CA LYS A 508 -9.27 20.49 7.10
C LYS A 508 -8.60 21.13 8.31
N THR A 509 -9.42 21.78 9.14
CA THR A 509 -8.99 22.37 10.41
C THR A 509 -8.44 21.31 11.37
N SER A 510 -9.02 20.11 11.42
CA SER A 510 -8.50 19.01 12.24
C SER A 510 -7.05 18.64 11.89
N GLN A 511 -6.69 18.70 10.60
CA GLN A 511 -5.32 18.47 10.12
C GLN A 511 -4.39 19.64 10.46
N ILE A 512 -4.88 20.89 10.45
CA ILE A 512 -4.14 22.06 10.96
C ILE A 512 -3.78 21.85 12.43
N ASP A 513 -4.77 21.53 13.25
CA ASP A 513 -4.59 21.37 14.70
C ASP A 513 -3.68 20.19 15.02
N TRP A 514 -3.85 19.07 14.31
CA TRP A 514 -2.97 17.91 14.40
C TRP A 514 -1.52 18.26 14.06
N TYR A 515 -1.27 18.90 12.91
CA TYR A 515 0.08 19.27 12.51
C TYR A 515 0.74 20.20 13.53
N ARG A 516 0.03 21.22 14.02
CA ARG A 516 0.56 22.14 15.04
C ARG A 516 0.91 21.43 16.34
N ASN A 517 0.07 20.48 16.75
CA ASN A 517 0.33 19.67 17.94
C ASN A 517 1.60 18.81 17.74
N VAL A 518 1.73 18.14 16.59
CA VAL A 518 2.94 17.35 16.26
C VAL A 518 4.16 18.25 16.24
N SER A 519 4.13 19.37 15.52
CA SER A 519 5.24 20.34 15.45
C SER A 519 5.66 20.82 16.83
N SER A 520 4.70 21.12 17.73
CA SER A 520 5.01 21.57 19.09
C SER A 520 5.73 20.51 19.94
N SER A 521 5.57 19.23 19.60
CA SER A 521 6.27 18.13 20.27
C SER A 521 7.71 17.92 19.77
N ILE A 522 8.09 18.56 18.65
CA ILE A 522 9.44 18.47 18.11
C ILE A 522 10.38 19.36 18.92
N LYS A 523 11.39 18.72 19.55
CA LYS A 523 12.38 19.40 20.38
C LYS A 523 13.41 20.13 19.52
N PRO A 524 13.74 21.40 19.85
CA PRO A 524 14.90 22.08 19.27
C PRO A 524 16.21 21.32 19.55
N ILE A 525 17.10 21.34 18.57
CA ILE A 525 18.48 20.84 18.67
C ILE A 525 19.47 21.97 18.39
N GLN A 526 20.75 21.73 18.68
CA GLN A 526 21.81 22.65 18.29
C GLN A 526 22.03 22.56 16.77
N ARG A 527 21.83 23.66 16.06
CA ARG A 527 21.96 23.78 14.60
C ARG A 527 23.04 24.82 14.22
N PRO A 528 23.87 24.60 13.19
CA PRO A 528 23.98 23.37 12.41
C PRO A 528 24.45 22.20 13.28
N PHE A 529 23.89 21.02 13.04
CA PHE A 529 24.23 19.81 13.77
C PHE A 529 25.61 19.30 13.36
N THR A 530 26.40 18.80 14.31
CA THR A 530 27.67 18.12 14.05
C THR A 530 27.77 16.92 14.97
N PRO A 531 27.97 15.69 14.46
CA PRO A 531 28.12 14.53 15.32
C PRO A 531 29.35 14.67 16.22
N ASP A 532 29.21 14.34 17.51
CA ASP A 532 30.24 14.56 18.54
C ASP A 532 31.47 13.62 18.40
N GLY A 533 31.42 12.70 17.42
CA GLY A 533 32.58 11.98 16.91
C GLY A 533 33.41 11.28 17.99
N THR A 534 32.82 10.59 18.98
CA THR A 534 33.51 9.85 20.06
C THR A 534 34.60 10.62 20.82
N SER A 535 34.69 11.94 20.64
CA SER A 535 35.79 12.76 21.17
C SER A 535 35.68 12.95 22.68
N ASP A 536 34.49 12.67 23.22
CA ASP A 536 34.09 12.65 24.62
C ASP A 536 34.18 11.25 25.27
N LEU A 537 34.26 10.17 24.48
CA LEU A 537 34.57 8.83 24.96
C LEU A 537 36.06 8.75 25.28
N GLY A 538 36.42 9.19 26.48
CA GLY A 538 37.78 9.19 27.00
C GLY A 538 38.48 7.84 26.83
N GLY A 539 39.32 7.73 25.81
CA GLY A 539 40.29 6.66 25.69
C GLY A 539 41.26 6.73 26.88
N ILE A 540 41.55 5.56 27.46
CA ILE A 540 42.43 5.30 28.62
C ILE A 540 43.91 5.74 28.37
N TRP A 541 44.20 6.46 27.28
CA TRP A 541 45.54 6.86 26.88
C TRP A 541 45.62 8.37 26.60
N PRO A 542 46.52 9.11 27.28
CA PRO A 542 46.62 10.55 27.10
C PRO A 542 47.30 10.85 25.76
N ARG A 543 46.51 11.16 24.72
CA ARG A 543 47.05 11.81 23.52
C ARG A 543 46.81 13.31 23.58
N ARG A 544 47.93 14.01 23.72
CA ARG A 544 48.09 15.45 23.59
C ARG A 544 47.85 15.83 22.12
N SER A 545 46.72 16.44 21.80
CA SER A 545 46.53 17.15 20.53
C SER A 545 45.84 18.50 20.75
N GLN A 546 46.29 19.46 19.95
CA GLN A 546 46.14 20.90 20.09
C GLN A 546 44.69 21.39 20.02
N PRO A 547 44.37 22.57 20.58
CA PRO A 547 43.09 23.21 20.36
C PRO A 547 42.98 23.62 18.88
N SER A 548 42.23 22.87 18.09
CA SER A 548 41.75 23.34 16.79
C SER A 548 40.85 24.54 17.05
N ARG A 549 41.35 25.73 16.71
CA ARG A 549 40.52 26.92 16.50
C ARG A 549 39.73 26.70 15.21
N LEU A 550 38.67 25.89 15.27
CA LEU A 550 37.61 25.95 14.27
C LEU A 550 36.84 27.28 14.48
N PRO A 551 36.44 27.97 13.40
CA PRO A 551 35.59 29.14 13.54
C PRO A 551 34.33 28.71 14.28
N ARG A 552 34.00 29.45 15.34
CA ARG A 552 32.80 29.22 16.15
C ARG A 552 31.60 29.54 15.25
N ALA A 553 31.07 28.53 14.56
CA ALA A 553 29.75 28.64 13.98
C ALA A 553 28.81 29.08 15.12
N GLU A 554 28.05 30.15 14.92
CA GLU A 554 27.01 30.51 15.87
C GLU A 554 25.97 29.41 15.84
N HIS A 555 25.99 28.55 16.86
CA HIS A 555 24.99 27.52 16.99
C HIS A 555 23.74 28.10 17.63
N THR A 556 22.58 27.82 17.04
CA THR A 556 21.28 28.23 17.56
C THR A 556 20.47 27.01 17.98
N MET A 557 19.60 27.19 18.98
CA MET A 557 18.62 26.16 19.33
C MET A 557 17.41 26.32 18.41
N ALA A 558 17.26 25.40 17.47
CA ALA A 558 16.16 25.38 16.53
C ALA A 558 15.70 23.94 16.26
N LYS A 559 14.42 23.76 15.97
CA LYS A 559 13.89 22.47 15.53
C LYS A 559 14.60 22.02 14.25
N PRO A 560 14.74 20.69 14.04
CA PRO A 560 15.11 20.12 12.76
C PRO A 560 14.32 20.73 11.59
N ASN A 561 14.99 20.92 10.45
CA ASN A 561 14.30 21.27 9.21
C ASN A 561 13.28 20.18 8.85
N ALA A 562 12.22 20.59 8.15
CA ALA A 562 11.18 19.67 7.73
C ALA A 562 10.73 19.86 6.29
N MET A 563 10.14 18.80 5.73
CA MET A 563 9.47 18.79 4.43
C MET A 563 8.07 18.17 4.56
N MET A 564 7.17 18.54 3.67
CA MET A 564 5.78 18.09 3.70
C MET A 564 5.28 17.65 2.33
N TRP A 565 4.55 16.54 2.28
CA TRP A 565 3.92 15.99 1.09
C TRP A 565 2.41 15.93 1.24
N PHE A 566 1.73 16.38 0.20
CA PHE A 566 0.30 16.14 -0.03
C PHE A 566 0.01 16.39 -1.52
N HIS A 567 -0.96 15.67 -2.05
CA HIS A 567 -1.12 15.52 -3.49
C HIS A 567 -1.67 16.78 -4.17
N ILE A 568 -2.85 17.25 -3.77
CA ILE A 568 -3.50 18.44 -4.33
C ILE A 568 -2.81 19.69 -3.75
N PRO A 569 -2.25 20.58 -4.57
CA PRO A 569 -1.49 21.73 -4.11
C PRO A 569 -2.36 22.75 -3.36
N LEU A 570 -1.72 23.53 -2.48
CA LEU A 570 -2.36 24.69 -1.87
C LEU A 570 -2.48 25.83 -2.89
N PRO A 571 -3.47 26.73 -2.76
CA PRO A 571 -3.56 27.91 -3.61
C PRO A 571 -2.29 28.77 -3.60
N GLU A 572 -1.56 28.80 -2.48
CA GLU A 572 -0.29 29.50 -2.32
C GLU A 572 0.81 28.98 -3.26
N ALA A 573 0.73 27.73 -3.74
CA ALA A 573 1.69 27.18 -4.71
C ALA A 573 1.70 27.96 -6.05
N TYR A 574 0.62 28.70 -6.35
CA TYR A 574 0.47 29.49 -7.58
C TYR A 574 0.70 30.99 -7.36
N ALA A 575 1.02 31.42 -6.14
CA ALA A 575 1.37 32.81 -5.87
C ALA A 575 2.68 33.21 -6.57
N PRO A 576 2.91 34.52 -6.82
CA PRO A 576 4.17 35.00 -7.37
C PRO A 576 5.36 34.58 -6.52
N ALA A 577 6.51 34.36 -7.18
CA ALA A 577 7.75 34.08 -6.47
C ALA A 577 8.16 35.27 -5.59
N ASP A 578 8.86 34.95 -4.51
CA ASP A 578 9.54 35.94 -3.68
C ASP A 578 10.49 36.83 -4.49
N SER A 579 10.82 38.02 -3.96
CA SER A 579 11.86 38.88 -4.56
C SER A 579 13.25 38.44 -4.13
N THR A 580 14.23 38.45 -5.04
CA THR A 580 15.62 38.13 -4.72
C THR A 580 16.41 39.39 -4.38
N LEU A 581 17.41 39.25 -3.52
CA LEU A 581 18.47 40.26 -3.33
C LEU A 581 19.71 39.95 -4.17
N ASP A 582 19.83 38.71 -4.64
CA ASP A 582 20.88 38.21 -5.52
C ASP A 582 20.34 37.84 -6.92
N SER A 583 21.21 37.28 -7.77
CA SER A 583 20.87 36.79 -9.11
C SER A 583 20.34 35.35 -9.11
N GLY A 584 20.01 34.77 -7.95
CA GLY A 584 19.50 33.40 -7.89
C GLY A 584 18.08 33.31 -8.44
N GLU A 585 17.72 32.17 -9.04
CA GLU A 585 16.36 31.95 -9.55
C GLU A 585 15.50 31.33 -8.44
N LEU A 586 14.34 31.95 -8.14
CA LEU A 586 13.39 31.47 -7.13
C LEU A 586 12.20 30.74 -7.73
N ASP A 587 12.24 30.47 -9.03
CA ASP A 587 11.17 29.85 -9.79
C ASP A 587 11.77 29.05 -10.93
N VAL A 588 12.13 27.80 -10.64
CA VAL A 588 12.86 26.94 -11.58
C VAL A 588 11.96 25.82 -12.07
N GLY A 589 11.98 25.54 -13.36
CA GLY A 589 11.16 24.52 -14.02
C GLY A 589 10.00 25.12 -14.82
N SER A 590 9.02 24.28 -15.15
CA SER A 590 7.92 24.58 -16.05
C SER A 590 6.57 24.38 -15.38
N GLN A 591 5.60 25.21 -15.76
CA GLN A 591 4.20 25.04 -15.41
C GLN A 591 3.37 25.21 -16.69
N ILE A 592 2.92 24.08 -17.24
CA ILE A 592 2.01 24.06 -18.39
C ILE A 592 0.56 23.95 -17.91
N ASP A 593 0.33 23.25 -16.80
CA ASP A 593 -1.01 23.14 -16.20
C ASP A 593 -1.50 24.48 -15.63
N GLY A 594 -2.82 24.59 -15.58
CA GLY A 594 -3.49 25.64 -14.83
C GLY A 594 -3.36 25.47 -13.32
N ASP A 595 -4.13 26.28 -12.59
CA ASP A 595 -4.29 26.14 -11.15
C ASP A 595 -5.05 24.85 -10.82
N GLY A 596 -4.34 23.88 -10.23
CA GLY A 596 -4.86 22.60 -9.75
C GLY A 596 -5.22 22.60 -8.26
N SER A 597 -5.19 23.75 -7.59
CA SER A 597 -5.58 23.83 -6.19
C SER A 597 -7.09 23.77 -6.00
N SER A 598 -7.52 23.45 -4.77
CA SER A 598 -8.94 23.61 -4.40
C SER A 598 -9.33 25.09 -4.38
N PRO A 599 -10.53 25.45 -4.90
CA PRO A 599 -11.05 26.82 -4.81
C PRO A 599 -11.38 27.24 -3.37
N ARG A 600 -11.35 26.30 -2.42
CA ARG A 600 -11.42 26.57 -0.98
C ARG A 600 -10.06 26.42 -0.34
N ASN A 601 -9.73 27.38 0.53
CA ASN A 601 -8.53 27.39 1.34
C ASN A 601 -8.91 27.41 2.82
N SER A 602 -8.42 26.46 3.61
CA SER A 602 -8.57 26.46 5.07
C SER A 602 -7.62 27.44 5.77
N GLY A 603 -6.72 28.06 5.01
CA GLY A 603 -5.60 28.84 5.51
C GLY A 603 -4.48 27.96 6.05
N PHE A 604 -4.39 26.68 5.65
CA PHE A 604 -3.37 25.74 6.15
C PHE A 604 -1.94 26.31 6.04
N PHE A 605 -1.61 27.01 4.95
CA PHE A 605 -0.30 27.64 4.78
C PHE A 605 0.02 28.63 5.91
N TYR A 606 -0.86 29.60 6.17
CA TYR A 606 -0.62 30.65 7.16
C TYR A 606 -0.91 30.21 8.61
N ASN A 607 -1.99 29.44 8.80
CA ASN A 607 -2.47 29.05 10.12
C ASN A 607 -1.72 27.84 10.70
N ALA A 608 -1.05 27.04 9.86
CA ALA A 608 -0.31 25.85 10.26
C ALA A 608 1.18 26.03 9.97
N ILE A 609 1.59 26.08 8.69
CA ILE A 609 3.01 26.07 8.29
C ILE A 609 3.74 27.32 8.79
N LYS A 610 3.27 28.51 8.44
CA LYS A 610 3.90 29.78 8.86
C LYS A 610 3.73 30.08 10.35
N ALA A 611 2.78 29.43 11.01
CA ALA A 611 2.56 29.53 12.46
C ALA A 611 3.48 28.60 13.28
N SER A 612 4.10 27.60 12.65
CA SER A 612 4.92 26.59 13.31
C SER A 612 6.41 26.87 13.06
N MET A 613 7.01 27.60 14.00
CA MET A 613 8.37 28.14 13.87
C MET A 613 9.43 27.14 14.33
N GLU A 614 10.63 27.28 13.79
CA GLU A 614 11.77 26.46 14.20
C GLU A 614 12.38 26.90 15.56
N SER A 615 12.18 28.15 15.98
CA SER A 615 12.63 28.62 17.30
C SER A 615 11.59 29.54 17.95
N GLU A 616 11.50 29.49 19.28
CA GLU A 616 10.64 30.38 20.09
C GLU A 616 11.31 31.73 20.40
N GLU A 617 12.62 31.88 20.14
CA GLU A 617 13.44 33.05 20.53
C GLU A 617 13.15 34.35 19.74
N GLY A 618 11.94 34.47 19.19
CA GLY A 618 11.41 35.61 18.45
C GLY A 618 10.61 36.62 19.27
N GLU A 619 10.81 36.74 20.59
CA GLU A 619 10.23 37.87 21.35
C GLU A 619 11.07 39.15 21.16
N GLY A 620 10.81 39.86 20.06
CA GLY A 620 11.36 41.20 19.78
C GLY A 620 10.97 41.68 18.38
N ALA A 621 10.74 42.99 18.22
CA ALA A 621 10.21 43.61 16.98
C ALA A 621 11.15 43.52 15.73
N TRP A 622 12.27 42.81 15.82
CA TRP A 622 13.34 42.81 14.82
C TRP A 622 13.96 41.43 14.53
N LYS A 623 13.44 40.34 15.10
CA LYS A 623 13.93 38.97 14.83
C LYS A 623 13.01 38.26 13.83
N THR A 624 13.64 37.63 12.84
CA THR A 624 13.03 36.91 11.73
C THR A 624 12.34 35.64 12.20
N LYS A 625 11.09 35.42 11.75
CA LYS A 625 10.26 34.26 12.11
C LYS A 625 10.33 33.21 11.01
N THR A 626 11.12 32.18 11.24
CA THR A 626 11.35 31.12 10.27
C THR A 626 10.48 29.90 10.57
N ALA A 627 9.71 29.43 9.59
CA ALA A 627 8.92 28.21 9.69
C ALA A 627 9.84 26.97 9.74
N GLU A 628 9.45 25.91 10.44
CA GLU A 628 10.23 24.66 10.50
C GLU A 628 10.21 23.90 9.15
N VAL A 629 9.08 23.92 8.47
CA VAL A 629 8.92 23.31 7.14
C VAL A 629 9.53 24.24 6.10
N LYS A 630 10.35 23.69 5.21
CA LYS A 630 11.07 24.46 4.18
C LYS A 630 10.59 24.17 2.77
N VAL A 631 10.04 22.97 2.54
CA VAL A 631 9.57 22.51 1.23
C VAL A 631 8.21 21.84 1.37
N LEU A 632 7.25 22.25 0.55
CA LEU A 632 6.03 21.51 0.26
C LEU A 632 6.18 20.85 -1.11
N SER A 633 5.80 19.59 -1.20
CA SER A 633 5.94 18.76 -2.40
C SER A 633 4.60 18.19 -2.83
N HIS A 634 4.27 18.36 -4.11
CA HIS A 634 2.97 18.02 -4.68
C HIS A 634 3.08 17.08 -5.88
N GLY A 635 1.99 16.35 -6.15
CA GLY A 635 1.73 15.66 -7.42
C GLY A 635 0.69 16.45 -8.22
N HIS A 636 -0.35 15.76 -8.72
CA HIS A 636 -1.62 16.29 -9.24
C HIS A 636 -1.54 17.05 -10.56
N CYS A 637 -0.55 17.93 -10.72
CA CYS A 637 -0.29 18.65 -11.95
C CYS A 637 0.80 17.91 -12.74
N HIS A 638 0.38 17.19 -13.78
CA HIS A 638 1.23 16.24 -14.49
C HIS A 638 2.22 16.89 -15.48
N LEU A 639 1.99 18.15 -15.83
CA LEU A 639 2.81 18.96 -16.72
C LEU A 639 3.39 20.18 -16.00
N THR A 640 3.52 20.05 -14.67
CA THR A 640 4.11 21.07 -13.81
C THR A 640 5.20 20.41 -12.98
N ASP A 641 6.44 20.82 -13.20
CA ASP A 641 7.62 20.38 -12.45
C ASP A 641 8.38 21.57 -11.85
N ARG A 642 7.66 22.69 -11.75
CA ARG A 642 8.15 23.94 -11.20
C ARG A 642 8.43 23.76 -9.72
N CYS A 643 9.51 24.36 -9.24
CA CYS A 643 9.69 24.60 -7.83
C CYS A 643 10.01 26.07 -7.57
N ARG A 644 9.14 26.71 -6.78
CA ARG A 644 9.15 28.15 -6.52
C ARG A 644 9.14 28.47 -5.04
N ARG A 645 9.87 29.49 -4.64
CA ARG A 645 9.77 30.03 -3.29
C ARG A 645 8.65 31.06 -3.16
N VAL A 646 7.73 30.80 -2.24
CA VAL A 646 6.60 31.67 -1.89
C VAL A 646 6.61 31.87 -0.38
N ASP A 647 6.79 33.13 0.05
CA ASP A 647 6.86 33.52 1.47
C ASP A 647 7.84 32.62 2.26
N GLY A 648 9.03 32.43 1.70
CA GLY A 648 10.12 31.68 2.32
C GLY A 648 9.99 30.15 2.26
N ILE A 649 8.92 29.62 1.66
CA ILE A 649 8.68 28.17 1.53
C ILE A 649 8.77 27.75 0.07
N TRP A 650 9.49 26.66 -0.22
CA TRP A 650 9.57 26.11 -1.56
C TRP A 650 8.37 25.22 -1.88
N MET A 651 7.71 25.49 -2.99
CA MET A 651 6.54 24.79 -3.49
C MET A 651 6.97 24.02 -4.74
N CYS A 652 7.24 22.73 -4.60
CA CYS A 652 7.77 21.88 -5.67
C CYS A 652 6.71 20.89 -6.17
N PHE A 653 6.64 20.70 -7.49
CA PHE A 653 5.82 19.66 -8.13
C PHE A 653 6.70 18.55 -8.72
N ASP A 654 6.22 17.30 -8.74
CA ASP A 654 6.97 16.17 -9.31
C ASP A 654 7.19 16.29 -10.82
N GLY A 655 6.12 16.61 -11.57
CA GLY A 655 6.14 16.67 -13.02
C GLY A 655 5.68 15.41 -13.75
N GLY A 656 4.91 14.54 -13.12
CA GLY A 656 4.27 13.39 -13.79
C GLY A 656 5.25 12.28 -14.18
N SER A 657 5.25 11.21 -13.40
CA SER A 657 6.16 10.08 -13.60
C SER A 657 5.68 9.10 -14.70
N SER A 658 4.39 8.94 -14.93
CA SER A 658 3.91 7.76 -15.68
C SER A 658 3.51 8.00 -17.12
N PHE A 659 3.81 7.02 -17.98
CA PHE A 659 3.25 6.96 -19.33
C PHE A 659 1.74 6.66 -19.31
N SER A 660 1.20 6.06 -18.25
CA SER A 660 -0.26 5.89 -18.05
C SER A 660 -0.95 7.16 -17.52
N GLY A 661 -0.19 8.08 -16.92
CA GLY A 661 -0.68 9.38 -16.46
C GLY A 661 -0.83 10.39 -17.60
N TYR A 662 -1.67 11.41 -17.41
CA TYR A 662 -1.76 12.52 -18.39
C TYR A 662 -0.37 13.11 -18.65
N GLY A 663 -0.13 13.57 -19.88
CA GLY A 663 1.17 14.10 -20.26
C GLY A 663 1.12 14.96 -21.50
N GLN A 664 2.28 15.13 -22.13
CA GLN A 664 2.44 15.83 -23.40
C GLN A 664 3.77 15.38 -24.02
N ALA A 665 3.80 15.18 -25.34
CA ALA A 665 4.97 14.65 -26.04
C ALA A 665 6.25 15.49 -25.82
N ASP A 666 6.14 16.81 -25.76
CA ASP A 666 7.27 17.73 -25.52
C ASP A 666 7.64 17.89 -24.04
N PHE A 667 7.03 17.10 -23.15
CA PHE A 667 7.26 17.12 -21.71
C PHE A 667 7.58 15.70 -21.22
N ASP A 668 8.88 15.37 -21.20
CA ASP A 668 9.36 14.04 -20.82
C ASP A 668 8.87 13.61 -19.43
N ARG A 669 8.60 12.31 -19.23
CA ARG A 669 8.25 11.78 -17.92
C ARG A 669 9.42 11.97 -16.96
N ARG A 670 9.16 12.27 -15.69
CA ARG A 670 10.23 12.60 -14.75
C ARG A 670 9.87 12.26 -13.31
N VAL A 671 10.92 12.01 -12.51
CA VAL A 671 10.86 12.00 -11.05
C VAL A 671 11.59 13.21 -10.49
N ARG A 672 11.14 13.71 -9.34
CA ARG A 672 11.92 14.69 -8.57
C ARG A 672 12.81 14.01 -7.54
N ILE A 673 14.06 14.47 -7.45
CA ILE A 673 15.00 14.06 -6.41
C ILE A 673 15.19 15.19 -5.41
N TYR A 674 15.29 14.80 -4.14
CA TYR A 674 15.74 15.66 -3.06
C TYR A 674 17.00 15.06 -2.43
N GLU A 675 18.10 15.81 -2.48
CA GLU A 675 19.34 15.48 -1.79
C GLU A 675 19.44 16.34 -0.53
N ILE A 676 19.27 15.70 0.62
CA ILE A 676 19.42 16.33 1.92
C ILE A 676 20.84 16.05 2.38
N SER A 677 21.58 17.10 2.74
CA SER A 677 22.97 16.98 3.19
C SER A 677 23.21 17.83 4.43
N GLU A 678 24.42 17.72 4.99
CA GLU A 678 24.81 18.42 6.21
C GLU A 678 23.85 18.12 7.37
N TYR A 679 23.43 16.86 7.49
CA TYR A 679 22.50 16.40 8.52
C TYR A 679 21.18 17.19 8.57
N GLY A 680 20.67 17.58 7.41
CA GLY A 680 19.39 18.28 7.30
C GLY A 680 19.49 19.79 7.11
N GLU A 681 20.69 20.38 7.17
CA GLU A 681 20.88 21.82 7.01
C GLU A 681 20.82 22.28 5.56
N LYS A 682 21.11 21.39 4.61
CA LYS A 682 21.08 21.69 3.17
C LYS A 682 20.11 20.77 2.43
N VAL A 683 19.28 21.36 1.57
CA VAL A 683 18.34 20.63 0.70
C VAL A 683 18.56 21.09 -0.74
N GLU A 684 18.92 20.15 -1.61
CA GLU A 684 19.01 20.34 -3.05
C GLU A 684 17.93 19.54 -3.75
N SER A 685 17.46 20.02 -4.91
CA SER A 685 16.52 19.29 -5.75
C SER A 685 16.88 19.42 -7.23
N TYR A 686 16.61 18.36 -7.97
CA TYR A 686 16.66 18.29 -9.42
C TYR A 686 15.59 17.32 -9.91
N LYS A 687 15.40 17.24 -11.22
CA LYS A 687 14.54 16.20 -11.81
C LYS A 687 15.35 15.29 -12.72
N ARG A 688 14.98 14.01 -12.71
CA ARG A 688 15.49 13.03 -13.64
C ARG A 688 14.40 12.66 -14.63
N GLU A 689 14.66 12.88 -15.90
CA GLU A 689 13.74 12.57 -16.98
C GLU A 689 13.89 11.12 -17.46
N SER A 690 12.87 10.59 -18.15
CA SER A 690 12.85 9.23 -18.66
C SER A 690 13.89 9.00 -19.78
N SER A 691 14.30 10.07 -20.47
CA SER A 691 15.47 10.11 -21.36
C SER A 691 16.81 9.89 -20.64
N GLY A 692 16.83 9.99 -19.31
CA GLY A 692 18.01 9.89 -18.47
C GLY A 692 18.70 11.23 -18.20
N ALA A 693 18.17 12.34 -18.72
CA ALA A 693 18.69 13.67 -18.43
C ALA A 693 18.43 14.09 -16.97
N ILE A 694 19.38 14.84 -16.40
CA ILE A 694 19.20 15.55 -15.14
C ILE A 694 19.05 17.04 -15.47
N VAL A 695 17.96 17.63 -15.00
CA VAL A 695 17.61 19.03 -15.30
C VAL A 695 17.31 19.81 -14.02
N ASP A 696 17.48 21.12 -14.10
CA ASP A 696 17.01 22.08 -13.09
C ASP A 696 17.52 21.81 -11.66
N LYS A 697 18.81 21.47 -11.54
CA LYS A 697 19.45 21.33 -10.24
C LYS A 697 19.53 22.69 -9.53
N GLN A 698 18.99 22.77 -8.32
CA GLN A 698 18.98 23.97 -7.49
C GLN A 698 19.10 23.65 -6.01
N THR A 699 19.69 24.59 -5.25
CA THR A 699 19.75 24.54 -3.79
C THR A 699 18.57 25.31 -3.20
N LEU A 700 17.72 24.61 -2.47
CA LEU A 700 16.50 25.16 -1.87
C LEU A 700 16.78 25.73 -0.47
N VAL A 701 17.56 25.02 0.33
CA VAL A 701 17.83 25.34 1.74
C VAL A 701 19.33 25.18 2.01
N GLY A 702 19.89 26.03 2.87
CA GLY A 702 21.28 25.94 3.32
C GLY A 702 22.24 26.77 2.48
N ASP A 703 23.54 26.46 2.60
CA ASP A 703 24.59 27.18 1.87
C ASP A 703 24.40 27.06 0.35
N GLY A 704 24.48 28.20 -0.35
CA GLY A 704 24.21 28.29 -1.79
C GLY A 704 22.73 28.47 -2.18
N ALA A 705 21.79 28.45 -1.23
CA ALA A 705 20.39 28.78 -1.51
C ALA A 705 20.22 30.29 -1.84
N PRO A 706 19.39 30.66 -2.83
CA PRO A 706 19.16 32.07 -3.16
C PRO A 706 18.62 32.90 -1.98
N THR A 707 19.16 34.09 -1.78
CA THR A 707 18.77 35.03 -0.72
C THR A 707 17.77 36.07 -1.22
N GLY A 708 16.83 36.51 -0.37
CA GLY A 708 15.85 37.48 -0.84
C GLY A 708 14.75 37.86 0.15
N GLY A 709 13.85 38.74 -0.30
CA GLY A 709 12.58 38.99 0.35
C GLY A 709 11.77 37.71 0.52
N GLY A 710 10.85 37.70 1.47
CA GLY A 710 10.05 36.52 1.82
C GLY A 710 10.76 35.48 2.68
N GLN A 711 12.10 35.48 2.77
CA GLN A 711 12.81 34.52 3.63
C GLN A 711 12.36 34.55 5.08
N ASP A 712 11.86 35.69 5.60
CA ASP A 712 11.39 35.81 6.98
C ASP A 712 10.57 37.11 7.25
N GLN A 713 9.79 37.63 6.29
CA GLN A 713 9.08 38.89 6.51
C GLN A 713 7.74 38.72 7.24
N VAL A 714 7.70 39.18 8.50
CA VAL A 714 6.94 40.39 8.84
C VAL A 714 7.91 41.44 9.37
#